data_AF-A0A834LDM6-F1
#
_entry.id   AF-A0A834LDM6-F1
#
_cell.length_a   1.000
_cell.length_b   1.000
_cell.length_c   1.000
_cell.angle_alpha   90.00
_cell.angle_beta   90.00
_cell.angle_gamma   90.00
#
_symmetry.space_group_name_H-M   'P 1'
#
loop_
_entity.id
_entity.type
_entity.pdbx_description
1 polymer ?
#
loop_
_entity_poly.entity_id
_entity_poly.type
_entity_poly.pdbx_seq_one_letter_code
_entity_poly.pdbx_strand_id
1 'polypeptide(L)'
;MRILALISLCLLSILGALAVSPTLSSGGGGVSSLISKAEFEQMLKHRNDAACEGNGFYTYEAFIAAADAFDGFGTTGDNDTKKREIAAFFAQTSHETTGGFSTAPDGPYAWGYCCVTEQGDPPDYCVADIQQYPCTPVKKYFGRGPFQITYNYNYGPAGIAIGIDLLRLPDLVATDPIISFKTALWFWMTPQYPKPSCHDVITGRWTPSAAHLAAGLVPGYGVITNIINGGIECGRGSNPLQEDRIGFYKRYTLRTVPFPASSLLKNRQAVVQSEIPNPLPKPHRFPNKTPKKNPPQTSKLPTISFTSPSLSDAKTLFNSLINSTPADLKFHNSLLQSYAAVSSLDDATSLLRHMTKTHPAFSPDHSTYQVLLTKSCYSPDPNLTAVRKTLNLMAAEGFPPDKATTDVAVRSLCNAGRLEHAVELVKEFCLKNSPPDSVTYNFLIKHLCRTRTVSSVNGFIKEMRESFAVKPDLVSYTILIDNVCNRKNLREATRLLGLLSEDGFKPDCYVYNIVMKGYCMLSQGSEVLWVYKKMKEEGVEPDMVTYNTLIFGLSKSGRAKEARKFLGVMAEMGLSPDEVTYTSLMNGMCREGNASGALELLEEMEAKGCSPNSCTYNTLLHGLCKAKLLGKAIELYGVMKAGDVKLETGSYGTFLRTLCRNGRVAEAYEVFDYAVESKSLKDVVAYSTLESILKWLKKAKEQGLAV
;
A
#
# COMPACT_ATOMS: atom_id res chain seq x y z
N MET A 1 -22.66 61.76 37.67
CA MET A 1 -21.97 62.26 36.44
C MET A 1 -20.50 62.55 36.70
N ARG A 2 -19.75 61.54 37.13
CA ARG A 2 -18.28 61.43 37.14
C ARG A 2 -18.03 59.92 37.29
N ILE A 3 -18.13 59.14 36.21
CA ILE A 3 -17.72 57.71 35.99
C ILE A 3 -18.02 57.32 34.51
N LEU A 4 -17.83 58.24 33.55
CA LEU A 4 -17.99 57.92 32.11
C LEU A 4 -16.87 58.51 31.24
N ALA A 5 -15.80 59.05 31.85
CA ALA A 5 -14.67 59.66 31.14
C ALA A 5 -13.33 58.95 31.41
N LEU A 6 -13.34 57.74 31.96
CA LEU A 6 -12.13 56.93 32.25
C LEU A 6 -12.05 55.63 31.44
N ILE A 7 -12.96 55.39 30.48
CA ILE A 7 -12.98 54.18 29.63
C ILE A 7 -12.53 54.45 28.18
N SER A 8 -12.30 55.70 27.76
CA SER A 8 -11.94 56.00 26.36
C SER A 8 -10.44 56.24 26.08
N LEU A 9 -9.54 56.03 27.05
CA LEU A 9 -8.10 56.31 26.88
C LEU A 9 -7.15 55.09 27.01
N CYS A 10 -7.67 53.85 26.94
CA CYS A 10 -6.85 52.63 26.89
C CYS A 10 -7.09 51.75 25.64
N LEU A 11 -7.73 52.28 24.57
CA LEU A 11 -8.13 51.50 23.39
C LEU A 11 -7.50 51.97 22.06
N LEU A 12 -6.42 52.75 22.08
CA LEU A 12 -5.76 53.27 20.86
C LEU A 12 -4.22 53.16 20.87
N SER A 13 -3.66 52.18 21.59
CA SER A 13 -2.20 51.95 21.64
C SER A 13 -1.76 50.49 21.42
N ILE A 14 -2.53 49.68 20.69
CA ILE A 14 -2.12 48.32 20.25
C ILE A 14 -2.53 48.08 18.78
N LEU A 15 -2.32 49.07 17.91
CA LEU A 15 -2.44 48.94 16.45
C LEU A 15 -1.40 49.87 15.83
N GLY A 16 -0.13 49.45 15.80
CA GLY A 16 0.95 50.29 15.28
C GLY A 16 2.37 49.84 15.64
N ALA A 17 2.73 48.59 15.37
CA ALA A 17 4.10 48.08 15.21
C ALA A 17 3.93 46.56 14.96
N LEU A 18 4.08 46.02 13.74
CA LEU A 18 5.34 45.88 13.02
C LEU A 18 5.02 45.82 11.51
N ALA A 19 5.08 46.97 10.83
CA ALA A 19 5.42 46.98 9.42
C ALA A 19 6.95 46.93 9.34
N VAL A 20 7.52 45.74 9.56
CA VAL A 20 8.88 45.47 9.14
C VAL A 20 8.76 45.05 7.67
N SER A 21 9.00 46.01 6.79
CA SER A 21 9.34 45.71 5.40
C SER A 21 10.49 44.71 5.42
N PRO A 22 10.36 43.51 4.83
CA PRO A 22 11.52 42.69 4.61
C PRO A 22 12.38 43.45 3.61
N THR A 23 13.56 43.87 4.06
CA THR A 23 14.65 44.23 3.19
C THR A 23 14.74 43.19 2.09
N LEU A 24 14.56 43.62 0.83
CA LEU A 24 14.85 42.81 -0.35
C LEU A 24 16.30 42.33 -0.20
N SER A 25 16.46 41.08 0.23
CA SER A 25 17.64 40.29 -0.09
C SER A 25 17.53 39.95 -1.57
N SER A 26 18.09 40.81 -2.41
CA SER A 26 18.35 40.50 -3.81
C SER A 26 19.40 39.39 -3.87
N GLY A 27 18.97 38.15 -4.10
CA GLY A 27 19.90 37.06 -4.43
C GLY A 27 19.43 35.65 -4.10
N GLY A 28 18.30 35.19 -4.67
CA GLY A 28 17.90 33.79 -4.66
C GLY A 28 16.42 33.61 -5.00
N GLY A 29 16.08 33.10 -6.19
CA GLY A 29 14.70 33.03 -6.67
C GLY A 29 13.81 32.10 -5.82
N GLY A 30 12.85 32.68 -5.10
CA GLY A 30 11.78 31.98 -4.37
C GLY A 30 10.70 31.43 -5.31
N VAL A 31 9.61 30.89 -4.74
CA VAL A 31 8.55 30.20 -5.51
C VAL A 31 7.88 31.13 -6.54
N SER A 32 7.82 32.42 -6.24
CA SER A 32 7.28 33.46 -7.16
C SER A 32 8.05 33.58 -8.48
N SER A 33 9.31 33.12 -8.53
CA SER A 33 10.11 33.06 -9.76
C SER A 33 9.76 31.88 -10.68
N LEU A 34 9.06 30.86 -10.14
CA LEU A 34 8.69 29.64 -10.86
C LEU A 34 7.24 29.60 -11.28
N ILE A 35 6.37 30.27 -10.51
CA ILE A 35 4.94 30.38 -10.81
C ILE A 35 4.53 31.86 -10.70
N SER A 36 4.16 32.42 -11.84
CA SER A 36 3.58 33.76 -11.91
C SER A 36 2.16 33.77 -11.34
N LYS A 37 1.69 34.95 -10.93
CA LYS A 37 0.30 35.14 -10.53
C LYS A 37 -0.67 34.68 -11.62
N ALA A 38 -0.39 35.00 -12.89
CA ALA A 38 -1.23 34.59 -14.02
C ALA A 38 -1.32 33.05 -14.17
N GLU A 39 -0.20 32.34 -14.00
CA GLU A 39 -0.19 30.87 -14.03
C GLU A 39 -0.95 30.27 -12.85
N PHE A 40 -0.81 30.84 -11.64
CA PHE A 40 -1.59 30.42 -10.48
C PHE A 40 -3.09 30.59 -10.70
N GLU A 41 -3.51 31.78 -11.18
CA GLU A 41 -4.90 32.04 -11.52
C GLU A 41 -5.43 31.05 -12.55
N GLN A 42 -4.63 30.73 -13.57
CA GLN A 42 -5.02 29.78 -14.60
C GLN A 42 -5.05 28.33 -14.08
N MET A 43 -4.12 27.93 -13.21
CA MET A 43 -4.10 26.61 -12.59
C MET A 43 -5.33 26.37 -11.73
N LEU A 44 -5.75 27.39 -10.98
CA LEU A 44 -6.86 27.34 -10.03
C LEU A 44 -8.04 28.22 -10.47
N LYS A 45 -8.34 28.17 -11.77
CA LYS A 45 -9.29 29.05 -12.49
C LYS A 45 -10.66 29.18 -11.83
N HIS A 46 -11.22 28.08 -11.34
CA HIS A 46 -12.61 28.03 -10.85
C HIS A 46 -12.76 28.25 -9.34
N ARG A 47 -11.66 28.46 -8.60
CA ARG A 47 -11.72 28.61 -7.13
C ARG A 47 -12.52 29.83 -6.67
N ASN A 48 -12.65 30.83 -7.54
CA ASN A 48 -13.35 32.10 -7.28
C ASN A 48 -14.71 32.16 -8.01
N ASP A 49 -15.20 31.04 -8.54
CA ASP A 49 -16.56 30.99 -9.06
C ASP A 49 -17.56 31.06 -7.88
N ALA A 50 -18.75 31.61 -8.11
CA ALA A 50 -19.77 31.78 -7.05
C ALA A 50 -20.21 30.46 -6.39
N ALA A 51 -20.01 29.33 -7.08
CA ALA A 51 -20.32 28.00 -6.55
C ALA A 51 -19.31 27.49 -5.51
N CYS A 52 -18.17 28.16 -5.33
CA CYS A 52 -17.18 27.79 -4.32
C CYS A 52 -17.34 28.59 -3.02
N GLU A 53 -17.40 27.87 -1.90
CA GLU A 53 -17.42 28.45 -0.55
C GLU A 53 -16.17 29.31 -0.30
N GLY A 54 -15.01 28.85 -0.77
CA GLY A 54 -13.73 29.54 -0.65
C GLY A 54 -13.47 30.64 -1.68
N ASN A 55 -14.52 31.16 -2.31
CA ASN A 55 -14.38 32.25 -3.27
C ASN A 55 -13.69 33.46 -2.63
N GLY A 56 -12.54 33.85 -3.20
CA GLY A 56 -11.71 34.94 -2.71
C GLY A 56 -10.79 34.58 -1.53
N PHE A 57 -10.86 33.35 -1.01
CA PHE A 57 -10.06 32.91 0.13
C PHE A 57 -8.63 32.53 -0.28
N TYR A 58 -8.47 31.58 -1.21
CA TYR A 58 -7.16 31.06 -1.62
C TYR A 58 -6.48 31.98 -2.64
N THR A 59 -5.67 32.93 -2.17
CA THR A 59 -5.01 33.93 -3.05
C THR A 59 -3.57 33.53 -3.41
N TYR A 60 -3.07 34.08 -4.52
CA TYR A 60 -1.67 33.91 -4.92
C TYR A 60 -0.72 34.46 -3.86
N GLU A 61 -1.04 35.64 -3.34
CA GLU A 61 -0.26 36.32 -2.30
C GLU A 61 -0.18 35.48 -1.02
N ALA A 62 -1.28 34.86 -0.62
CA ALA A 62 -1.29 33.97 0.55
C ALA A 62 -0.45 32.71 0.32
N PHE A 63 -0.52 32.12 -0.88
CA PHE A 63 0.31 30.97 -1.24
C PHE A 63 1.80 31.32 -1.22
N ILE A 64 2.22 32.42 -1.85
CA ILE A 64 3.63 32.84 -1.87
C ILE A 64 4.13 33.16 -0.46
N ALA A 65 3.36 33.92 0.34
CA ALA A 65 3.72 34.25 1.71
C ALA A 65 3.84 33.00 2.61
N ALA A 66 3.03 31.97 2.36
CA ALA A 66 3.14 30.70 3.05
C ALA A 66 4.34 29.87 2.56
N ALA A 67 4.54 29.78 1.25
CA ALA A 67 5.63 29.02 0.61
C ALA A 67 7.01 29.53 1.04
N ASP A 68 7.17 30.86 1.08
CA ASP A 68 8.43 31.51 1.48
C ASP A 68 8.75 31.30 2.98
N ALA A 69 7.81 30.78 3.78
CA ALA A 69 8.06 30.42 5.18
C ALA A 69 8.63 29.00 5.36
N PHE A 70 8.74 28.20 4.29
CA PHE A 70 9.26 26.83 4.33
C PHE A 70 10.47 26.66 3.41
N ASP A 71 11.66 26.75 4.01
CA ASP A 71 12.92 26.55 3.32
C ASP A 71 12.94 25.22 2.55
N GLY A 72 13.28 25.28 1.26
CA GLY A 72 13.39 24.12 0.38
C GLY A 72 12.17 23.86 -0.51
N PHE A 73 10.95 24.25 -0.10
CA PHE A 73 9.75 24.06 -0.93
C PHE A 73 9.85 24.87 -2.23
N GLY A 74 9.73 24.21 -3.38
CA GLY A 74 9.82 24.87 -4.69
C GLY A 74 11.18 25.50 -4.97
N THR A 75 12.20 25.25 -4.15
CA THR A 75 13.55 25.83 -4.31
C THR A 75 14.64 24.75 -4.41
N THR A 76 14.28 23.49 -4.21
CA THR A 76 15.17 22.34 -4.23
C THR A 76 15.27 21.67 -5.60
N GLY A 77 16.50 21.36 -6.03
CA GLY A 77 16.76 20.62 -7.28
C GLY A 77 16.83 21.52 -8.51
N ASP A 78 16.72 20.92 -9.69
CA ASP A 78 16.61 21.65 -10.97
C ASP A 78 15.22 22.26 -11.16
N ASN A 79 15.05 23.11 -12.19
CA ASN A 79 13.78 23.79 -12.44
C ASN A 79 12.62 22.82 -12.69
N ASP A 80 12.88 21.66 -13.29
CA ASP A 80 11.86 20.63 -13.51
C ASP A 80 11.42 20.01 -12.19
N THR A 81 12.35 19.74 -11.28
CA THR A 81 12.07 19.23 -9.93
C THR A 81 11.25 20.24 -9.13
N LYS A 82 11.64 21.51 -9.14
CA LYS A 82 10.91 22.58 -8.44
C LYS A 82 9.48 22.73 -8.96
N LYS A 83 9.30 22.77 -10.28
CA LYS A 83 7.97 22.85 -10.91
C LYS A 83 7.12 21.61 -10.65
N ARG A 84 7.74 20.43 -10.67
CA ARG A 84 7.07 19.16 -10.38
C ARG A 84 6.60 19.08 -8.93
N GLU A 85 7.38 19.59 -7.99
CA GLU A 85 6.97 19.71 -6.59
C GLU A 85 5.73 20.61 -6.46
N ILE A 86 5.76 21.80 -7.05
CA ILE A 86 4.62 22.73 -6.99
C ILE A 86 3.37 22.12 -7.63
N ALA A 87 3.51 21.47 -8.79
CA ALA A 87 2.41 20.77 -9.45
C ALA A 87 1.85 19.61 -8.60
N ALA A 88 2.73 18.83 -7.95
CA ALA A 88 2.34 17.74 -7.07
C ALA A 88 1.61 18.25 -5.82
N PHE A 89 2.07 19.36 -5.24
CA PHE A 89 1.43 20.02 -4.12
C PHE A 89 0.02 20.49 -4.50
N PHE A 90 -0.13 21.25 -5.59
CA PHE A 90 -1.45 21.70 -6.05
C PHE A 90 -2.39 20.56 -6.40
N ALA A 91 -1.87 19.48 -6.99
CA ALA A 91 -2.67 18.31 -7.33
C ALA A 91 -3.27 17.62 -6.09
N GLN A 92 -2.43 17.34 -5.09
CA GLN A 92 -2.89 16.71 -3.86
C GLN A 92 -3.86 17.61 -3.11
N THR A 93 -3.49 18.87 -2.94
CA THR A 93 -4.26 19.80 -2.12
C THR A 93 -5.59 20.22 -2.77
N SER A 94 -5.66 20.28 -4.11
CA SER A 94 -6.93 20.50 -4.83
C SER A 94 -7.88 19.32 -4.66
N HIS A 95 -7.36 18.09 -4.78
CA HIS A 95 -8.14 16.89 -4.49
C HIS A 95 -8.63 16.90 -3.04
N GLU A 96 -7.79 17.31 -2.09
CA GLU A 96 -8.18 17.47 -0.68
C GLU A 96 -9.20 18.58 -0.43
N THR A 97 -9.60 19.37 -1.42
CA THR A 97 -10.74 20.29 -1.26
C THR A 97 -11.98 19.86 -2.04
N THR A 98 -11.82 19.25 -3.22
CA THR A 98 -12.94 19.02 -4.14
C THR A 98 -13.12 17.55 -4.52
N GLY A 99 -12.12 16.69 -4.40
CA GLY A 99 -12.23 15.27 -4.77
C GLY A 99 -12.78 15.01 -6.18
N GLY A 100 -12.61 15.95 -7.11
CA GLY A 100 -12.95 15.77 -8.52
C GLY A 100 -14.43 16.00 -8.88
N PHE A 101 -15.11 17.02 -8.34
CA PHE A 101 -16.52 17.27 -8.67
C PHE A 101 -16.75 17.37 -10.18
N SER A 102 -17.60 16.50 -10.74
CA SER A 102 -17.90 16.41 -12.18
C SER A 102 -18.55 17.67 -12.77
N THR A 103 -19.01 18.59 -11.92
CA THR A 103 -19.69 19.83 -12.28
C THR A 103 -18.76 20.96 -12.71
N ALA A 104 -17.44 20.79 -12.63
CA ALA A 104 -16.51 21.83 -13.04
C ALA A 104 -16.57 22.05 -14.57
N PRO A 105 -16.59 23.30 -15.05
CA PRO A 105 -16.72 23.60 -16.48
C PRO A 105 -15.63 22.97 -17.35
N ASP A 106 -14.39 22.91 -16.85
CA ASP A 106 -13.22 22.38 -17.59
C ASP A 106 -12.87 20.92 -17.18
N GLY A 107 -13.87 20.15 -16.72
CA GLY A 107 -13.73 18.76 -16.29
C GLY A 107 -13.49 18.59 -14.78
N PRO A 108 -13.60 17.37 -14.24
CA PRO A 108 -13.72 17.10 -12.80
C PRO A 108 -12.57 17.66 -11.94
N TYR A 109 -11.37 17.72 -12.51
CA TYR A 109 -10.16 18.19 -11.81
C TYR A 109 -10.00 19.71 -11.80
N ALA A 110 -10.94 20.46 -12.37
CA ALA A 110 -10.75 21.88 -12.65
C ALA A 110 -11.18 22.83 -11.54
N TRP A 111 -12.00 22.38 -10.58
CA TRP A 111 -12.42 23.20 -9.45
C TRP A 111 -11.25 23.74 -8.62
N GLY A 112 -10.16 22.96 -8.49
CA GLY A 112 -9.00 23.37 -7.72
C GLY A 112 -9.32 23.43 -6.23
N TYR A 113 -9.28 24.62 -5.63
CA TYR A 113 -9.65 24.88 -4.24
C TYR A 113 -11.08 25.42 -4.15
N CYS A 114 -11.96 24.76 -3.41
CA CYS A 114 -13.37 25.19 -3.34
C CYS A 114 -13.92 25.21 -1.90
N CYS A 115 -13.60 24.20 -1.09
CA CYS A 115 -14.04 24.13 0.30
C CYS A 115 -12.98 24.72 1.25
N VAL A 116 -13.41 25.52 2.22
CA VAL A 116 -12.56 26.05 3.32
C VAL A 116 -12.86 25.31 4.62
N THR A 117 -14.12 24.92 4.81
CA THR A 117 -14.56 24.08 5.92
C THR A 117 -15.11 22.73 5.43
N GLU A 118 -15.31 21.83 6.38
CA GLU A 118 -15.85 20.49 6.10
C GLU A 118 -17.32 20.56 5.68
N GLN A 119 -17.67 19.69 4.74
CA GLN A 119 -19.04 19.58 4.25
C GLN A 119 -19.80 18.53 5.05
N GLY A 120 -21.05 18.80 5.40
CA GLY A 120 -21.90 17.88 6.17
C GLY A 120 -21.75 18.03 7.69
N ASP A 121 -21.86 16.91 8.42
CA ASP A 121 -21.75 16.85 9.89
C ASP A 121 -20.47 16.08 10.30
N PRO A 122 -19.30 16.73 10.26
CA PRO A 122 -18.03 16.08 10.56
C PRO A 122 -17.91 15.73 12.05
N PRO A 123 -17.16 14.68 12.41
CA PRO A 123 -16.92 14.33 13.81
C PRO A 123 -16.19 15.47 14.53
N ASP A 124 -16.36 15.56 15.84
CA ASP A 124 -15.49 16.40 16.66
C ASP A 124 -14.11 15.78 16.68
N TYR A 125 -13.18 16.34 15.90
CA TYR A 125 -11.80 15.88 15.84
C TYR A 125 -11.03 16.15 17.17
N CYS A 126 -11.69 16.54 18.24
CA CYS A 126 -11.09 16.48 19.57
C CYS A 126 -10.86 15.03 20.05
N VAL A 127 -9.60 14.68 20.32
CA VAL A 127 -9.25 13.49 21.11
C VAL A 127 -8.79 13.90 22.51
N ALA A 128 -9.69 13.76 23.48
CA ALA A 128 -9.49 14.22 24.86
C ALA A 128 -8.29 13.56 25.57
N ASP A 129 -7.96 12.31 25.22
CA ASP A 129 -6.89 11.54 25.87
C ASP A 129 -5.46 12.00 25.51
N ILE A 130 -5.29 12.98 24.61
CA ILE A 130 -3.96 13.46 24.21
C ILE A 130 -3.50 14.61 25.10
N GLN A 131 -2.91 14.28 26.25
CA GLN A 131 -2.45 15.26 27.25
C GLN A 131 -1.45 16.30 26.70
N GLN A 132 -0.64 15.94 25.71
CA GLN A 132 0.35 16.84 25.10
C GLN A 132 -0.32 17.97 24.28
N TYR A 133 -1.49 17.70 23.70
CA TYR A 133 -2.20 18.61 22.81
C TYR A 133 -3.68 18.63 23.20
N PRO A 134 -4.03 19.16 24.38
CA PRO A 134 -5.39 19.09 24.91
C PRO A 134 -6.37 19.83 24.01
N CYS A 135 -7.60 19.34 23.95
CA CYS A 135 -8.66 20.05 23.24
C CYS A 135 -8.99 21.37 23.93
N THR A 136 -9.29 22.39 23.13
CA THR A 136 -9.81 23.65 23.65
C THR A 136 -11.33 23.55 23.78
N PRO A 137 -11.92 23.82 24.97
CA PRO A 137 -13.36 23.77 25.15
C PRO A 137 -14.10 24.64 24.12
N VAL A 138 -15.22 24.12 23.59
CA VAL A 138 -16.12 24.82 22.65
C VAL A 138 -15.53 25.07 21.26
N LYS A 139 -14.26 24.73 21.01
CA LYS A 139 -13.62 24.83 19.69
C LYS A 139 -13.67 23.51 18.95
N LYS A 140 -13.94 23.57 17.65
CA LYS A 140 -13.82 22.44 16.72
C LYS A 140 -12.51 22.56 15.95
N TYR A 141 -11.94 21.41 15.60
CA TYR A 141 -10.79 21.31 14.71
C TYR A 141 -11.28 20.93 13.31
N PHE A 142 -10.69 21.52 12.28
CA PHE A 142 -11.10 21.33 10.88
C PHE A 142 -10.26 20.27 10.20
N GLY A 143 -10.91 19.44 9.38
CA GLY A 143 -10.28 18.51 8.46
C GLY A 143 -10.43 18.88 6.98
N ARG A 144 -10.94 20.05 6.62
CA ARG A 144 -10.93 20.54 5.21
C ARG A 144 -9.99 21.73 5.05
N GLY A 145 -9.54 21.94 3.81
CA GLY A 145 -8.54 22.93 3.41
C GLY A 145 -7.55 22.29 2.44
N PRO A 146 -6.44 22.98 2.09
CA PRO A 146 -5.41 22.42 1.21
C PRO A 146 -4.86 21.08 1.72
N PHE A 147 -4.77 20.85 3.02
CA PHE A 147 -4.56 19.50 3.59
C PHE A 147 -5.46 19.24 4.78
N GLN A 148 -5.96 18.02 4.89
CA GLN A 148 -6.68 17.54 6.06
C GLN A 148 -5.68 17.22 7.17
N ILE A 149 -5.40 18.17 8.05
CA ILE A 149 -4.57 17.85 9.22
C ILE A 149 -5.36 17.01 10.21
N THR A 150 -6.65 17.31 10.46
CA THR A 150 -7.57 16.62 11.40
C THR A 150 -6.99 16.36 12.79
N TYR A 151 -7.81 16.51 13.81
CA TYR A 151 -7.45 16.25 15.20
C TYR A 151 -6.51 17.23 15.90
N ASN A 152 -6.81 17.51 17.17
CA ASN A 152 -6.05 18.37 18.06
C ASN A 152 -4.54 18.05 18.06
N TYR A 153 -4.18 16.77 18.03
CA TYR A 153 -2.78 16.34 18.07
C TYR A 153 -1.98 16.63 16.79
N ASN A 154 -2.62 17.06 15.70
CA ASN A 154 -1.96 17.58 14.51
C ASN A 154 -1.92 19.11 14.49
N TYR A 155 -2.92 19.78 15.09
CA TYR A 155 -2.95 21.24 15.24
C TYR A 155 -1.83 21.76 16.15
N GLY A 156 -1.50 21.04 17.23
CA GLY A 156 -0.41 21.42 18.13
C GLY A 156 0.96 21.51 17.43
N PRO A 157 1.49 20.42 16.86
CA PRO A 157 2.75 20.44 16.12
C PRO A 157 2.77 21.41 14.95
N ALA A 158 1.68 21.49 14.18
CA ALA A 158 1.56 22.43 13.06
C ALA A 158 1.66 23.88 13.54
N GLY A 159 0.93 24.20 14.61
CA GLY A 159 0.94 25.52 15.23
C GLY A 159 2.32 25.92 15.74
N ILE A 160 3.00 25.01 16.45
CA ILE A 160 4.38 25.22 16.91
C ILE A 160 5.31 25.52 15.72
N ALA A 161 5.20 24.75 14.65
CA ALA A 161 6.07 24.90 13.48
C ALA A 161 5.88 26.25 12.76
N ILE A 162 4.65 26.79 12.77
CA ILE A 162 4.33 28.07 12.08
C ILE A 162 4.26 29.27 13.03
N GLY A 163 4.52 29.06 14.33
CA GLY A 163 4.52 30.10 15.36
C GLY A 163 3.13 30.60 15.78
N ILE A 164 2.08 29.78 15.62
CA ILE A 164 0.68 30.13 15.94
C ILE A 164 0.09 29.09 16.89
N ASP A 165 -0.63 29.53 17.94
CA ASP A 165 -1.33 28.62 18.85
C ASP A 165 -2.63 28.08 18.23
N LEU A 166 -2.47 27.16 17.29
CA LEU A 166 -3.57 26.52 16.56
C LEU A 166 -4.43 25.60 17.45
N LEU A 167 -3.98 25.23 18.65
CA LEU A 167 -4.83 24.49 19.59
C LEU A 167 -5.92 25.39 20.17
N ARG A 168 -5.58 26.64 20.52
CA ARG A 168 -6.55 27.61 21.03
C ARG A 168 -7.31 28.33 19.92
N LEU A 169 -6.69 28.48 18.74
CA LEU A 169 -7.23 29.21 17.60
C LEU A 169 -7.34 28.33 16.33
N PRO A 170 -8.05 27.19 16.37
CA PRO A 170 -8.13 26.29 15.21
C PRO A 170 -8.89 26.91 14.03
N ASP A 171 -9.78 27.87 14.29
CA ASP A 171 -10.56 28.58 13.26
C ASP A 171 -9.66 29.34 12.26
N LEU A 172 -8.42 29.67 12.63
CA LEU A 172 -7.47 30.34 11.74
C LEU A 172 -7.14 29.51 10.50
N VAL A 173 -7.20 28.18 10.57
CA VAL A 173 -6.98 27.31 9.40
C VAL A 173 -8.05 27.52 8.32
N ALA A 174 -9.26 27.95 8.72
CA ALA A 174 -10.40 28.19 7.85
C ALA A 174 -10.73 29.68 7.65
N THR A 175 -10.02 30.60 8.32
CA THR A 175 -10.30 32.05 8.27
C THR A 175 -9.10 32.90 7.84
N ASP A 176 -7.89 32.35 7.90
CA ASP A 176 -6.67 32.99 7.40
C ASP A 176 -6.04 32.11 6.29
N PRO A 177 -6.00 32.60 5.03
CA PRO A 177 -5.51 31.80 3.91
C PRO A 177 -3.99 31.57 3.96
N ILE A 178 -3.21 32.44 4.60
CA ILE A 178 -1.76 32.23 4.79
C ILE A 178 -1.58 31.06 5.77
N ILE A 179 -2.30 31.08 6.89
CA ILE A 179 -2.24 29.98 7.87
C ILE A 179 -2.72 28.67 7.25
N SER A 180 -3.79 28.70 6.45
CA SER A 180 -4.30 27.53 5.72
C SER A 180 -3.25 26.90 4.79
N PHE A 181 -2.51 27.71 4.02
CA PHE A 181 -1.40 27.20 3.21
C PHE A 181 -0.20 26.77 4.05
N LYS A 182 0.11 27.47 5.15
CA LYS A 182 1.24 27.12 6.01
C LYS A 182 1.06 25.77 6.70
N THR A 183 -0.15 25.43 7.17
CA THR A 183 -0.40 24.10 7.75
C THR A 183 -0.28 22.99 6.70
N ALA A 184 -0.68 23.28 5.46
CA ALA A 184 -0.53 22.37 4.34
C ALA A 184 0.94 22.15 3.93
N LEU A 185 1.72 23.22 3.86
CA LEU A 185 3.16 23.14 3.60
C LEU A 185 3.90 22.47 4.75
N TRP A 186 3.52 22.73 6.00
CA TRP A 186 4.06 22.00 7.14
C TRP A 186 3.85 20.48 6.98
N PHE A 187 2.64 20.05 6.63
CA PHE A 187 2.37 18.62 6.39
C PHE A 187 3.21 18.07 5.24
N TRP A 188 3.32 18.81 4.12
CA TRP A 188 4.10 18.42 2.95
C TRP A 188 5.60 18.24 3.25
N MET A 189 6.16 19.16 4.04
CA MET A 189 7.58 19.24 4.35
C MET A 189 7.99 18.32 5.52
N THR A 190 7.05 17.94 6.39
CA THR A 190 7.34 17.20 7.62
C THR A 190 7.19 15.69 7.44
N PRO A 191 8.24 14.88 7.71
CA PRO A 191 8.12 13.42 7.69
C PRO A 191 7.10 12.88 8.71
N GLN A 192 6.18 12.04 8.25
CA GLN A 192 5.16 11.38 9.08
C GLN A 192 5.58 9.94 9.39
N TYR A 193 6.56 9.75 10.29
CA TYR A 193 7.19 8.45 10.54
C TYR A 193 6.16 7.32 10.71
N PRO A 194 6.32 6.16 10.02
CA PRO A 194 7.49 5.73 9.26
C PRO A 194 7.59 6.27 7.83
N LYS A 195 6.67 7.14 7.40
CA LYS A 195 6.64 7.68 6.04
C LYS A 195 7.58 8.89 5.91
N PRO A 196 8.29 9.06 4.78
CA PRO A 196 9.10 10.25 4.53
C PRO A 196 8.22 11.49 4.33
N SER A 197 8.82 12.68 4.19
CA SER A 197 8.09 13.87 3.75
C SER A 197 7.73 13.77 2.26
N CYS A 198 6.66 14.43 1.82
CA CYS A 198 6.31 14.54 0.41
C CYS A 198 7.43 15.25 -0.37
N HIS A 199 8.02 16.27 0.27
CA HIS A 199 9.16 17.03 -0.23
C HIS A 199 10.38 16.15 -0.57
N ASP A 200 10.83 15.31 0.36
CA ASP A 200 12.02 14.47 0.13
C ASP A 200 11.77 13.42 -0.95
N VAL A 201 10.52 12.95 -1.09
CA VAL A 201 10.15 12.05 -2.18
C VAL A 201 10.22 12.76 -3.53
N ILE A 202 9.53 13.89 -3.68
CA ILE A 202 9.39 14.55 -5.00
C ILE A 202 10.69 15.16 -5.49
N THR A 203 11.57 15.55 -4.55
CA THR A 203 12.90 16.09 -4.84
C THR A 203 13.99 15.02 -4.98
N GLY A 204 13.64 13.74 -4.79
CA GLY A 204 14.56 12.62 -4.94
C GLY A 204 15.57 12.45 -3.79
N ARG A 205 15.41 13.18 -2.67
CA ARG A 205 16.26 13.04 -1.48
C ARG A 205 15.96 11.79 -0.67
N TRP A 206 14.76 11.23 -0.81
CA TRP A 206 14.37 9.99 -0.15
C TRP A 206 14.73 8.75 -1.00
N THR A 207 15.50 7.85 -0.40
CA THR A 207 15.78 6.52 -0.96
C THR A 207 15.00 5.45 -0.17
N PRO A 208 14.18 4.59 -0.81
CA PRO A 208 13.40 3.57 -0.12
C PRO A 208 14.29 2.50 0.52
N SER A 209 13.98 2.13 1.77
CA SER A 209 14.62 1.00 2.44
C SER A 209 14.09 -0.34 1.89
N ALA A 210 14.76 -1.45 2.21
CA ALA A 210 14.25 -2.79 1.88
C ALA A 210 12.83 -3.05 2.42
N ALA A 211 12.49 -2.49 3.60
CA ALA A 211 11.15 -2.58 4.17
C ALA A 211 10.13 -1.75 3.38
N HIS A 212 10.52 -0.57 2.89
CA HIS A 212 9.67 0.27 2.04
C HIS A 212 9.37 -0.43 0.70
N LEU A 213 10.39 -1.01 0.07
CA LEU A 213 10.23 -1.76 -1.17
C LEU A 213 9.36 -3.00 -0.98
N ALA A 214 9.54 -3.73 0.13
CA ALA A 214 8.69 -4.88 0.47
C ALA A 214 7.21 -4.48 0.72
N ALA A 215 6.96 -3.24 1.16
CA ALA A 215 5.64 -2.66 1.33
C ALA A 215 5.09 -1.99 0.05
N GLY A 216 5.79 -2.11 -1.10
CA GLY A 216 5.36 -1.52 -2.37
C GLY A 216 5.54 0.00 -2.46
N LEU A 217 6.32 0.61 -1.56
CA LEU A 217 6.60 2.04 -1.56
C LEU A 217 7.79 2.34 -2.49
N VAL A 218 7.49 2.81 -3.69
CA VAL A 218 8.48 3.23 -4.70
C VAL A 218 8.52 4.76 -4.83
N PRO A 219 9.68 5.38 -5.16
CA PRO A 219 9.78 6.82 -5.35
C PRO A 219 8.78 7.35 -6.39
N GLY A 220 8.27 8.56 -6.16
CA GLY A 220 7.37 9.26 -7.07
C GLY A 220 6.02 9.62 -6.46
N TYR A 221 5.10 10.10 -7.30
CA TYR A 221 3.81 10.65 -6.85
C TYR A 221 2.93 9.62 -6.11
N GLY A 222 3.06 8.33 -6.41
CA GLY A 222 2.32 7.28 -5.72
C GLY A 222 2.65 7.16 -4.23
N VAL A 223 3.93 7.28 -3.84
CA VAL A 223 4.27 7.27 -2.40
C VAL A 223 3.89 8.59 -1.72
N ILE A 224 3.79 9.71 -2.46
CA ILE A 224 3.21 10.97 -1.95
C ILE A 224 1.74 10.78 -1.59
N THR A 225 0.95 10.17 -2.49
CA THR A 225 -0.44 9.79 -2.18
C THR A 225 -0.50 8.83 -0.98
N ASN A 226 0.47 7.93 -0.83
CA ASN A 226 0.54 7.05 0.34
C ASN A 226 0.87 7.82 1.63
N ILE A 227 1.73 8.84 1.58
CA ILE A 227 2.03 9.70 2.74
C ILE A 227 0.73 10.31 3.26
N ILE A 228 -0.04 10.90 2.35
CA ILE A 228 -1.26 11.64 2.63
C ILE A 228 -2.40 10.70 3.04
N ASN A 229 -2.74 9.69 2.23
CA ASN A 229 -3.94 8.84 2.40
C ASN A 229 -3.67 7.33 2.33
N GLY A 230 -2.46 6.90 2.67
CA GLY A 230 -1.92 5.56 2.39
C GLY A 230 -2.63 4.32 2.94
N GLY A 231 -3.72 4.45 3.71
CA GLY A 231 -4.58 3.31 4.06
C GLY A 231 -5.69 3.02 3.05
N ILE A 232 -6.11 4.03 2.27
CA ILE A 232 -7.33 4.00 1.46
C ILE A 232 -7.01 3.80 -0.03
N GLU A 233 -6.02 4.53 -0.55
CA GLU A 233 -5.87 4.73 -2.00
C GLU A 233 -4.69 3.95 -2.63
N CYS A 234 -3.75 3.45 -1.82
CA CYS A 234 -2.51 2.82 -2.30
C CYS A 234 -2.42 1.33 -1.98
N GLY A 235 -1.66 0.57 -2.77
CA GLY A 235 -1.38 -0.86 -2.54
C GLY A 235 -2.50 -1.82 -2.95
N ARG A 236 -3.52 -1.34 -3.67
CA ARG A 236 -4.72 -2.11 -4.09
C ARG A 236 -4.80 -2.34 -5.60
N GLY A 237 -3.74 -2.06 -6.37
CA GLY A 237 -3.79 -1.98 -7.83
C GLY A 237 -4.43 -0.67 -8.32
N SER A 238 -4.57 -0.51 -9.64
CA SER A 238 -5.31 0.63 -10.23
C SER A 238 -6.75 0.58 -9.73
N ASN A 239 -7.20 1.68 -9.15
CA ASN A 239 -8.54 1.84 -8.61
C ASN A 239 -9.01 3.28 -8.88
N PRO A 240 -10.33 3.54 -8.89
CA PRO A 240 -10.87 4.86 -9.24
C PRO A 240 -10.30 6.00 -8.39
N LEU A 241 -10.02 5.78 -7.11
CA LEU A 241 -9.44 6.79 -6.22
C LEU A 241 -7.99 7.12 -6.60
N GLN A 242 -7.22 6.12 -7.02
CA GLN A 242 -5.88 6.32 -7.54
C GLN A 242 -5.89 7.06 -8.89
N GLU A 243 -6.78 6.69 -9.80
CA GLU A 243 -6.92 7.37 -11.09
C GLU A 243 -7.38 8.83 -10.93
N ASP A 244 -8.23 9.11 -9.94
CA ASP A 244 -8.65 10.47 -9.61
C ASP A 244 -7.47 11.36 -9.20
N ARG A 245 -6.62 10.87 -8.28
CA ARG A 245 -5.36 11.52 -7.88
C ARG A 245 -4.42 11.74 -9.07
N ILE A 246 -4.32 10.76 -9.97
CA ILE A 246 -3.51 10.86 -11.19
C ILE A 246 -4.10 11.94 -12.13
N GLY A 247 -5.41 12.05 -12.23
CA GLY A 247 -6.11 13.07 -13.01
C GLY A 247 -5.78 14.50 -12.57
N PHE A 248 -5.83 14.75 -11.26
CA PHE A 248 -5.36 16.02 -10.69
C PHE A 248 -3.89 16.29 -11.03
N TYR A 249 -3.01 15.30 -10.87
CA TYR A 249 -1.58 15.49 -11.14
C TYR A 249 -1.28 15.76 -12.62
N LYS A 250 -1.95 15.04 -13.52
CA LYS A 250 -1.89 15.30 -14.98
C LYS A 250 -2.32 16.73 -15.30
N ARG A 251 -3.40 17.24 -14.68
CA ARG A 251 -3.87 18.61 -14.92
C ARG A 251 -2.81 19.66 -14.58
N TYR A 252 -2.18 19.55 -13.41
CA TYR A 252 -1.23 20.57 -12.95
C TYR A 252 0.15 20.47 -13.60
N THR A 253 0.55 19.27 -14.02
CA THR A 253 1.81 19.05 -14.76
C THR A 253 1.73 19.55 -16.20
N LEU A 254 0.60 19.39 -16.89
CA LEU A 254 0.38 19.89 -18.26
C LEU A 254 0.40 21.43 -18.39
N ARG A 255 0.24 22.16 -17.28
CA ARG A 255 0.14 23.64 -17.25
C ARG A 255 1.39 24.35 -16.74
N THR A 256 2.33 23.63 -16.13
CA THR A 256 3.57 24.19 -15.55
C THR A 256 4.82 23.86 -16.38
N VAL A 257 4.73 22.86 -17.27
CA VAL A 257 5.83 22.36 -18.09
C VAL A 257 5.31 22.03 -19.51
N PRO A 258 5.86 22.60 -20.59
CA PRO A 258 5.56 22.13 -21.94
C PRO A 258 6.45 20.92 -22.26
N PHE A 259 6.04 19.70 -21.90
CA PHE A 259 6.69 18.46 -22.37
C PHE A 259 5.68 17.31 -22.55
N PRO A 260 5.96 16.36 -23.46
CA PRO A 260 5.02 15.31 -23.86
C PRO A 260 4.81 14.32 -22.71
N ALA A 261 3.60 13.77 -22.64
CA ALA A 261 3.08 12.94 -21.55
C ALA A 261 3.84 11.61 -21.28
N SER A 262 5.02 11.39 -21.85
CA SER A 262 5.87 10.20 -21.69
C SER A 262 6.92 10.30 -20.57
N SER A 263 7.00 11.42 -19.86
CA SER A 263 8.05 11.67 -18.84
C SER A 263 7.61 11.52 -17.38
N LEU A 264 6.33 11.26 -17.09
CA LEU A 264 5.84 11.06 -15.71
C LEU A 264 6.01 9.63 -15.15
N LEU A 265 6.63 8.73 -15.92
CA LEU A 265 6.88 7.33 -15.50
C LEU A 265 8.36 6.91 -15.55
N LYS A 266 9.28 7.80 -15.89
CA LYS A 266 10.72 7.50 -15.87
C LYS A 266 11.34 7.88 -14.54
N ASN A 267 11.45 6.91 -13.64
CA ASN A 267 12.61 6.81 -12.75
C ASN A 267 12.86 5.34 -12.40
N ARG A 268 13.40 4.60 -13.38
CA ARG A 268 14.32 3.50 -13.12
C ARG A 268 15.60 3.82 -13.89
N GLN A 269 16.67 4.04 -13.13
CA GLN A 269 18.08 4.11 -13.55
C GLN A 269 18.56 5.44 -14.12
N ALA A 270 19.14 6.27 -13.25
CA ALA A 270 20.33 7.07 -13.58
C ALA A 270 21.03 7.53 -12.28
N VAL A 271 21.92 6.70 -11.72
CA VAL A 271 23.19 7.16 -11.09
C VAL A 271 24.20 6.01 -11.24
N VAL A 272 25.18 6.18 -12.11
CA VAL A 272 26.41 5.37 -12.20
C VAL A 272 27.55 6.20 -11.66
N GLN A 273 28.21 5.62 -10.64
CA GLN A 273 29.64 5.66 -10.25
C GLN A 273 30.36 7.00 -10.01
N SER A 274 30.92 7.10 -8.80
CA SER A 274 32.35 7.44 -8.63
C SER A 274 32.95 6.67 -7.44
N GLU A 275 33.86 5.75 -7.78
CA GLU A 275 35.05 5.21 -7.08
C GLU A 275 35.14 5.14 -5.54
N ILE A 276 35.29 3.91 -4.99
CA ILE A 276 36.22 3.54 -3.89
C ILE A 276 36.70 2.07 -4.10
N PRO A 277 37.96 1.69 -3.80
CA PRO A 277 38.62 0.45 -4.26
C PRO A 277 38.21 -0.88 -3.58
N ASN A 278 38.69 -1.96 -4.20
CA ASN A 278 38.43 -3.40 -4.02
C ASN A 278 39.03 -4.04 -2.71
N PRO A 279 38.83 -5.35 -2.42
CA PRO A 279 38.20 -5.79 -1.16
C PRO A 279 39.00 -6.84 -0.34
N LEU A 280 38.72 -7.00 0.96
CA LEU A 280 39.04 -8.20 1.76
C LEU A 280 38.07 -8.35 2.95
N PRO A 281 37.89 -9.55 3.55
CA PRO A 281 37.34 -10.80 3.01
C PRO A 281 36.01 -11.20 3.73
N LYS A 282 35.26 -12.15 3.18
CA LYS A 282 34.21 -12.92 3.91
C LYS A 282 34.74 -14.36 4.11
N PRO A 283 34.27 -15.19 5.07
CA PRO A 283 33.11 -15.03 5.97
C PRO A 283 33.33 -15.51 7.44
N HIS A 284 32.52 -15.00 8.37
CA HIS A 284 32.06 -15.80 9.52
C HIS A 284 30.53 -15.80 9.58
N ARG A 285 29.98 -17.02 9.63
CA ARG A 285 28.57 -17.34 9.89
C ARG A 285 28.21 -16.85 11.29
N PHE A 286 27.14 -16.06 11.43
CA PHE A 286 26.43 -15.86 12.70
C PHE A 286 24.90 -15.81 12.48
N PRO A 287 24.11 -16.20 13.51
CA PRO A 287 22.77 -16.77 13.37
C PRO A 287 21.65 -15.72 13.27
N ASN A 288 20.50 -16.18 12.79
CA ASN A 288 19.22 -15.47 12.78
C ASN A 288 18.87 -14.86 14.15
N LYS A 289 19.07 -13.55 14.31
CA LYS A 289 18.32 -12.69 15.23
C LYS A 289 18.10 -11.32 14.58
N THR A 290 16.83 -10.95 14.44
CA THR A 290 16.36 -9.62 14.01
C THR A 290 16.76 -8.54 15.02
N PRO A 291 17.25 -7.36 14.60
CA PRO A 291 17.46 -6.24 15.50
C PRO A 291 16.14 -5.51 15.76
N LYS A 292 15.76 -5.38 17.04
CA LYS A 292 14.73 -4.44 17.51
C LYS A 292 15.24 -3.01 17.26
N LYS A 293 14.48 -2.16 16.55
CA LYS A 293 14.68 -0.70 16.52
C LYS A 293 13.62 -0.02 17.39
N ASN A 294 14.09 0.92 18.21
CA ASN A 294 13.30 1.71 19.15
C ASN A 294 12.38 2.73 18.43
N PRO A 295 11.16 2.99 18.94
CA PRO A 295 10.28 4.07 18.45
C PRO A 295 10.71 5.46 18.96
N PRO A 296 10.22 6.56 18.34
CA PRO A 296 10.58 7.93 18.71
C PRO A 296 10.11 8.27 20.13
N GLN A 297 10.90 9.10 20.82
CA GLN A 297 10.59 9.56 22.18
C GLN A 297 9.37 10.49 22.19
N THR A 298 8.18 9.92 22.30
CA THR A 298 7.09 10.53 23.06
C THR A 298 7.47 10.50 24.54
N SER A 299 6.94 11.41 25.36
CA SER A 299 7.07 11.31 26.82
C SER A 299 6.55 9.94 27.25
N LYS A 300 7.48 8.98 27.45
CA LYS A 300 7.14 7.61 27.79
C LYS A 300 6.47 7.62 29.15
N LEU A 301 5.15 7.40 29.18
CA LEU A 301 4.62 6.56 30.25
C LEU A 301 5.47 5.28 30.21
N PRO A 302 6.09 4.89 31.32
CA PRO A 302 7.09 3.84 31.31
C PRO A 302 6.50 2.60 30.67
N THR A 303 7.08 2.16 29.54
CA THR A 303 6.74 0.88 28.92
C THR A 303 7.27 -0.19 29.84
N ILE A 304 6.46 -0.55 30.84
CA ILE A 304 6.84 -1.53 31.84
C ILE A 304 6.78 -2.88 31.13
N SER A 305 7.96 -3.41 30.85
CA SER A 305 8.13 -4.77 30.34
C SER A 305 8.50 -5.66 31.51
N PHE A 306 7.58 -6.51 31.95
CA PHE A 306 7.93 -7.56 32.89
C PHE A 306 8.87 -8.55 32.21
N THR A 307 10.00 -8.84 32.87
CA THR A 307 10.96 -9.88 32.46
C THR A 307 10.95 -11.08 33.41
N SER A 308 10.36 -10.91 34.60
CA SER A 308 10.20 -11.92 35.64
C SER A 308 8.74 -12.39 35.70
N PRO A 309 8.47 -13.71 35.80
CA PRO A 309 7.13 -14.23 36.04
C PRO A 309 6.68 -14.05 37.51
N SER A 310 7.54 -13.60 38.42
CA SER A 310 7.25 -13.47 39.86
C SER A 310 6.08 -12.53 40.14
N LEU A 311 5.02 -13.08 40.76
CA LEU A 311 3.85 -12.31 41.19
C LEU A 311 4.20 -11.29 42.28
N SER A 312 5.14 -11.62 43.16
CA SER A 312 5.59 -10.70 44.21
C SER A 312 6.27 -9.47 43.62
N ASP A 313 7.14 -9.67 42.63
CA ASP A 313 7.84 -8.59 41.94
C ASP A 313 6.83 -7.72 41.18
N ALA A 314 5.85 -8.35 40.55
CA ALA A 314 4.80 -7.65 39.81
C ALA A 314 3.92 -6.77 40.70
N LYS A 315 3.49 -7.29 41.86
CA LYS A 315 2.72 -6.51 42.84
C LYS A 315 3.53 -5.36 43.43
N THR A 316 4.80 -5.62 43.72
CA THR A 316 5.71 -4.60 44.29
C THR A 316 5.94 -3.47 43.30
N LEU A 317 6.19 -3.81 42.02
CA LEU A 317 6.34 -2.82 40.96
C LEU A 317 5.03 -2.06 40.71
N PHE A 318 3.88 -2.74 40.70
CA PHE A 318 2.60 -2.03 40.57
C PHE A 318 2.40 -1.02 41.69
N ASN A 319 2.59 -1.43 42.95
CA ASN A 319 2.42 -0.56 44.12
C ASN A 319 3.36 0.66 44.09
N SER A 320 4.58 0.53 43.55
CA SER A 320 5.49 1.69 43.43
C SER A 320 5.03 2.68 42.36
N LEU A 321 4.27 2.23 41.36
CA LEU A 321 3.79 3.04 40.25
C LEU A 321 2.46 3.73 40.52
N ILE A 322 1.59 3.17 41.39
CA ILE A 322 0.25 3.76 41.61
C ILE A 322 0.31 5.15 42.26
N ASN A 323 1.35 5.43 43.04
CA ASN A 323 1.48 6.69 43.77
C ASN A 323 1.81 7.89 42.84
N SER A 324 2.25 7.62 41.60
CA SER A 324 2.73 8.62 40.65
C SER A 324 1.94 8.68 39.34
N THR A 325 0.92 7.83 39.15
CA THR A 325 0.29 7.62 37.85
C THR A 325 -1.25 7.76 37.94
N PRO A 326 -1.90 8.55 37.07
CA PRO A 326 -3.37 8.62 37.02
C PRO A 326 -4.01 7.24 36.76
N ALA A 327 -5.28 7.08 37.15
CA ALA A 327 -6.09 5.88 36.87
C ALA A 327 -6.43 5.75 35.37
N ASP A 328 -5.41 5.57 34.54
CA ASP A 328 -5.53 5.39 33.09
C ASP A 328 -5.72 3.90 32.74
N LEU A 329 -6.85 3.56 32.15
CA LEU A 329 -7.19 2.22 31.69
C LEU A 329 -6.15 1.66 30.70
N LYS A 330 -5.61 2.50 29.80
CA LYS A 330 -4.60 2.07 28.81
C LYS A 330 -3.30 1.66 29.48
N PHE A 331 -2.88 2.41 30.50
CA PHE A 331 -1.72 2.07 31.32
C PHE A 331 -1.90 0.72 32.05
N HIS A 332 -3.02 0.53 32.74
CA HIS A 332 -3.30 -0.70 33.47
C HIS A 332 -3.38 -1.92 32.54
N ASN A 333 -4.03 -1.78 31.38
CA ASN A 333 -4.13 -2.85 30.39
C ASN A 333 -2.77 -3.18 29.75
N SER A 334 -1.95 -2.18 29.47
CA SER A 334 -0.59 -2.39 28.95
C SER A 334 0.30 -3.10 29.96
N LEU A 335 0.19 -2.73 31.25
CA LEU A 335 0.89 -3.39 32.35
C LEU A 335 0.47 -4.84 32.49
N LEU A 336 -0.84 -5.09 32.53
CA LEU A 336 -1.41 -6.43 32.62
C LEU A 336 -1.02 -7.29 31.42
N GLN A 337 -1.03 -6.72 30.22
CA GLN A 337 -0.62 -7.40 28.98
C GLN A 337 0.86 -7.78 29.03
N SER A 338 1.71 -6.87 29.49
CA SER A 338 3.13 -7.17 29.65
C SER A 338 3.38 -8.28 30.65
N TYR A 339 2.69 -8.27 31.80
CA TYR A 339 2.86 -9.32 32.80
C TYR A 339 2.32 -10.66 32.31
N ALA A 340 1.12 -10.66 31.72
CA ALA A 340 0.51 -11.85 31.15
C ALA A 340 1.39 -12.49 30.07
N ALA A 341 2.20 -11.73 29.33
CA ALA A 341 3.13 -12.28 28.36
C ALA A 341 4.20 -13.21 28.99
N VAL A 342 4.61 -12.97 30.24
CA VAL A 342 5.67 -13.71 30.93
C VAL A 342 5.18 -14.62 32.07
N SER A 343 3.97 -14.40 32.58
CA SER A 343 3.42 -15.13 33.75
C SER A 343 2.49 -16.30 33.38
N SER A 344 2.01 -17.02 34.39
CA SER A 344 0.85 -17.90 34.25
C SER A 344 -0.46 -17.08 34.16
N LEU A 345 -1.55 -17.70 33.70
CA LEU A 345 -2.87 -17.07 33.67
C LEU A 345 -3.41 -16.78 35.08
N ASP A 346 -3.17 -17.68 36.03
CA ASP A 346 -3.61 -17.50 37.42
C ASP A 346 -2.85 -16.37 38.11
N ASP A 347 -1.56 -16.21 37.82
CA ASP A 347 -0.77 -15.08 38.32
C ASP A 347 -1.22 -13.76 37.69
N ALA A 348 -1.49 -13.73 36.38
CA ALA A 348 -2.00 -12.53 35.72
C ALA A 348 -3.39 -12.13 36.26
N THR A 349 -4.25 -13.11 36.52
CA THR A 349 -5.55 -12.89 37.19
C THR A 349 -5.37 -12.38 38.62
N SER A 350 -4.38 -12.91 39.35
CA SER A 350 -4.05 -12.47 40.71
C SER A 350 -3.48 -11.05 40.74
N LEU A 351 -2.73 -10.65 39.70
CA LEU A 351 -2.28 -9.28 39.53
C LEU A 351 -3.45 -8.35 39.25
N LEU A 352 -4.37 -8.70 38.34
CA LEU A 352 -5.58 -7.89 38.07
C LEU A 352 -6.39 -7.65 39.35
N ARG A 353 -6.66 -8.69 40.14
CA ARG A 353 -7.37 -8.55 41.44
C ARG A 353 -6.62 -7.63 42.41
N HIS A 354 -5.29 -7.72 42.43
CA HIS A 354 -4.47 -6.83 43.24
C HIS A 354 -4.57 -5.39 42.77
N MET A 355 -4.54 -5.14 41.45
CA MET A 355 -4.68 -3.81 40.84
C MET A 355 -6.02 -3.17 41.22
N THR A 356 -7.13 -3.89 41.05
CA THR A 356 -8.47 -3.41 41.42
C THR A 356 -8.61 -3.14 42.92
N LYS A 357 -7.99 -3.97 43.77
CA LYS A 357 -8.06 -3.79 45.24
C LYS A 357 -7.22 -2.62 45.73
N THR A 358 -6.04 -2.40 45.15
CA THR A 358 -5.07 -1.41 45.64
C THR A 358 -5.22 -0.03 45.02
N HIS A 359 -5.88 0.07 43.86
CA HIS A 359 -6.18 1.34 43.21
C HIS A 359 -7.68 1.45 42.90
N PRO A 360 -8.54 1.87 43.85
CA PRO A 360 -10.00 1.91 43.66
C PRO A 360 -10.49 2.82 42.52
N ALA A 361 -9.66 3.77 42.05
CA ALA A 361 -9.97 4.62 40.90
C ALA A 361 -9.81 3.90 39.56
N PHE A 362 -9.11 2.76 39.51
CA PHE A 362 -9.04 1.90 38.34
C PHE A 362 -10.32 1.07 38.22
N SER A 363 -11.06 1.30 37.12
CA SER A 363 -12.25 0.52 36.76
C SER A 363 -11.94 -0.39 35.58
N PRO A 364 -11.78 -1.71 35.79
CA PRO A 364 -11.72 -2.68 34.70
C PRO A 364 -12.92 -2.58 33.77
N ASP A 365 -12.71 -2.96 32.52
CA ASP A 365 -13.71 -3.00 31.45
C ASP A 365 -13.54 -4.28 30.60
N HIS A 366 -14.35 -4.43 29.54
CA HIS A 366 -14.20 -5.52 28.56
C HIS A 366 -12.76 -5.70 28.06
N SER A 367 -12.06 -4.61 27.72
CA SER A 367 -10.71 -4.68 27.18
C SER A 367 -9.68 -5.21 28.18
N THR A 368 -9.89 -4.97 29.48
CA THR A 368 -9.07 -5.49 30.57
C THR A 368 -9.11 -7.02 30.63
N TYR A 369 -10.30 -7.61 30.57
CA TYR A 369 -10.45 -9.07 30.60
C TYR A 369 -10.07 -9.73 29.26
N GLN A 370 -10.20 -9.01 28.13
CA GLN A 370 -9.72 -9.47 26.83
C GLN A 370 -8.19 -9.68 26.79
N VAL A 371 -7.41 -8.96 27.61
CA VAL A 371 -5.97 -9.24 27.80
C VAL A 371 -5.75 -10.62 28.41
N LEU A 372 -6.48 -10.97 29.47
CA LEU A 372 -6.43 -12.30 30.08
C LEU A 372 -6.93 -13.38 29.13
N LEU A 373 -8.00 -13.08 28.37
CA LEU A 373 -8.56 -13.98 27.38
C LEU A 373 -7.53 -14.32 26.30
N THR A 374 -6.83 -13.29 25.77
CA THR A 374 -5.73 -13.48 24.81
C THR A 374 -4.70 -14.45 25.38
N LYS A 375 -4.20 -14.23 26.60
CA LYS A 375 -3.25 -15.14 27.26
C LYS A 375 -3.80 -16.57 27.38
N SER A 376 -5.07 -16.71 27.77
CA SER A 376 -5.72 -18.01 27.92
C SER A 376 -5.79 -18.80 26.61
N CYS A 377 -5.97 -18.12 25.47
CA CYS A 377 -6.01 -18.76 24.14
C CYS A 377 -4.66 -19.38 23.72
N TYR A 378 -3.54 -18.83 24.21
CA TYR A 378 -2.19 -19.39 23.97
C TYR A 378 -1.80 -20.46 25.00
N SER A 379 -2.64 -20.75 26.00
CA SER A 379 -2.41 -21.86 26.94
C SER A 379 -2.53 -23.21 26.23
N PRO A 380 -1.64 -24.19 26.48
CA PRO A 380 -1.68 -25.53 25.88
C PRO A 380 -2.75 -26.42 26.55
N ASP A 381 -4.01 -26.00 26.52
CA ASP A 381 -5.12 -26.68 27.18
C ASP A 381 -6.07 -27.33 26.16
N PRO A 382 -6.19 -28.67 26.10
CA PRO A 382 -6.98 -29.35 25.07
C PRO A 382 -8.49 -29.09 25.15
N ASN A 383 -9.03 -28.64 26.29
CA ASN A 383 -10.48 -28.56 26.54
C ASN A 383 -11.01 -27.12 26.68
N LEU A 384 -10.21 -26.12 26.31
CA LEU A 384 -10.55 -24.70 26.47
C LEU A 384 -10.89 -24.29 27.92
N THR A 385 -10.48 -25.07 28.92
CA THR A 385 -10.72 -24.82 30.35
C THR A 385 -10.25 -23.43 30.77
N ALA A 386 -9.03 -23.04 30.38
CA ALA A 386 -8.46 -21.73 30.67
C ALA A 386 -9.24 -20.58 30.02
N VAL A 387 -9.68 -20.78 28.77
CA VAL A 387 -10.50 -19.81 28.02
C VAL A 387 -11.87 -19.66 28.67
N ARG A 388 -12.55 -20.78 28.95
CA ARG A 388 -13.88 -20.81 29.61
C ARG A 388 -13.83 -20.23 31.02
N LYS A 389 -12.78 -20.52 31.80
CA LYS A 389 -12.55 -19.93 33.14
C LYS A 389 -12.44 -18.41 33.04
N THR A 390 -11.73 -17.91 32.03
CA THR A 390 -11.57 -16.46 31.81
C THR A 390 -12.89 -15.80 31.37
N LEU A 391 -13.65 -16.43 30.47
CA LEU A 391 -14.97 -15.95 30.05
C LEU A 391 -15.98 -15.93 31.20
N ASN A 392 -15.98 -16.96 32.06
CA ASN A 392 -16.84 -17.01 33.24
C ASN A 392 -16.45 -15.95 34.28
N LEU A 393 -15.15 -15.70 34.48
CA LEU A 393 -14.68 -14.61 35.33
C LEU A 393 -15.16 -13.27 34.79
N MET A 394 -14.95 -13.01 33.50
CA MET A 394 -15.37 -11.78 32.83
C MET A 394 -16.88 -11.52 33.01
N ALA A 395 -17.71 -12.55 32.82
CA ALA A 395 -19.15 -12.46 33.02
C ALA A 395 -19.55 -12.24 34.49
N ALA A 396 -18.87 -12.90 35.44
CA ALA A 396 -19.14 -12.75 36.87
C ALA A 396 -18.83 -11.32 37.38
N GLU A 397 -17.87 -10.65 36.75
CA GLU A 397 -17.49 -9.26 37.06
C GLU A 397 -18.37 -8.23 36.31
N GLY A 398 -19.43 -8.67 35.62
CA GLY A 398 -20.40 -7.79 34.96
C GLY A 398 -20.13 -7.49 33.48
N PHE A 399 -19.13 -8.15 32.87
CA PHE A 399 -18.74 -7.95 31.48
C PHE A 399 -19.05 -9.21 30.65
N PRO A 400 -20.31 -9.53 30.30
CA PRO A 400 -20.59 -10.71 29.49
C PRO A 400 -19.88 -10.64 28.12
N PRO A 401 -19.48 -11.79 27.54
CA PRO A 401 -18.84 -11.83 26.22
C PRO A 401 -19.68 -11.13 25.15
N ASP A 402 -19.04 -10.21 24.44
CA ASP A 402 -19.61 -9.44 23.35
C ASP A 402 -18.93 -9.78 22.01
N LYS A 403 -19.28 -9.07 20.93
CA LYS A 403 -18.71 -9.30 19.59
C LYS A 403 -17.19 -9.08 19.57
N ALA A 404 -16.67 -8.09 20.31
CA ALA A 404 -15.24 -7.84 20.41
C ALA A 404 -14.51 -8.97 21.14
N THR A 405 -15.14 -9.54 22.18
CA THR A 405 -14.64 -10.71 22.90
C THR A 405 -14.57 -11.94 21.97
N THR A 406 -15.60 -12.15 21.15
CA THR A 406 -15.61 -13.19 20.11
C THR A 406 -14.45 -13.02 19.12
N ASP A 407 -14.24 -11.80 18.61
CA ASP A 407 -13.13 -11.47 17.69
C ASP A 407 -11.76 -11.81 18.30
N VAL A 408 -11.49 -11.28 19.52
CA VAL A 408 -10.22 -11.50 20.24
C VAL A 408 -9.95 -12.98 20.46
N ALA A 409 -10.94 -13.75 20.91
CA ALA A 409 -10.77 -15.17 21.18
C ALA A 409 -10.52 -15.98 19.91
N VAL A 410 -11.32 -15.76 18.85
CA VAL A 410 -11.19 -16.48 17.58
C VAL A 410 -9.85 -16.18 16.92
N ARG A 411 -9.44 -14.90 16.85
CA ARG A 411 -8.14 -14.53 16.27
C ARG A 411 -6.97 -15.09 17.07
N SER A 412 -7.03 -14.98 18.40
CA SER A 412 -5.95 -15.48 19.27
C SER A 412 -5.78 -16.99 19.15
N LEU A 413 -6.87 -17.76 19.13
CA LEU A 413 -6.82 -19.22 18.95
C LEU A 413 -6.29 -19.60 17.56
N CYS A 414 -6.73 -18.92 16.49
CA CYS A 414 -6.21 -19.15 15.15
C CYS A 414 -4.71 -18.85 15.05
N ASN A 415 -4.25 -17.73 15.63
CA ASN A 415 -2.83 -17.35 15.66
C ASN A 415 -1.99 -18.30 16.51
N ALA A 416 -2.58 -18.93 17.53
CA ALA A 416 -1.96 -19.98 18.33
C ALA A 416 -1.92 -21.35 17.60
N GLY A 417 -2.43 -21.45 16.37
CA GLY A 417 -2.52 -22.71 15.62
C GLY A 417 -3.64 -23.65 16.10
N ARG A 418 -4.54 -23.17 16.97
CA ARG A 418 -5.60 -23.94 17.62
C ARG A 418 -6.95 -23.76 16.91
N LEU A 419 -6.98 -24.08 15.63
CA LEU A 419 -8.13 -23.79 14.76
C LEU A 419 -9.40 -24.56 15.14
N GLU A 420 -9.29 -25.83 15.55
CA GLU A 420 -10.44 -26.65 15.95
C GLU A 420 -11.15 -26.04 17.15
N HIS A 421 -10.38 -25.54 18.13
CA HIS A 421 -10.90 -24.83 19.28
C HIS A 421 -11.54 -23.50 18.91
N ALA A 422 -11.01 -22.77 17.92
CA ALA A 422 -11.64 -21.55 17.42
C ALA A 422 -13.01 -21.83 16.78
N VAL A 423 -13.14 -22.94 16.03
CA VAL A 423 -14.41 -23.39 15.44
C VAL A 423 -15.41 -23.85 16.49
N GLU A 424 -14.96 -24.53 17.54
CA GLU A 424 -15.84 -24.90 18.66
C GLU A 424 -16.36 -23.65 19.39
N LEU A 425 -15.45 -22.74 19.72
CA LEU A 425 -15.76 -21.57 20.52
C LEU A 425 -16.67 -20.57 19.78
N VAL A 426 -16.50 -20.39 18.47
CA VAL A 426 -17.37 -19.49 17.70
C VAL A 426 -18.82 -19.99 17.68
N LYS A 427 -19.04 -21.31 17.65
CA LYS A 427 -20.38 -21.91 17.76
C LYS A 427 -20.98 -21.71 19.14
N GLU A 428 -20.17 -21.88 20.19
CA GLU A 428 -20.58 -21.59 21.57
C GLU A 428 -21.02 -20.13 21.74
N PHE A 429 -20.26 -19.18 21.17
CA PHE A 429 -20.63 -17.76 21.22
C PHE A 429 -21.91 -17.44 20.43
N CYS A 430 -22.16 -18.11 19.31
CA CYS A 430 -23.44 -17.99 18.62
C CYS A 430 -24.62 -18.42 19.51
N LEU A 431 -24.49 -19.53 20.25
CA LEU A 431 -25.53 -19.98 21.21
C LEU A 431 -25.74 -19.00 22.36
N LYS A 432 -24.70 -18.23 22.72
CA LYS A 432 -24.73 -17.20 23.77
C LYS A 432 -25.07 -15.81 23.24
N ASN A 433 -25.68 -15.70 22.05
CA ASN A 433 -26.06 -14.44 21.40
C ASN A 433 -24.89 -13.44 21.18
N SER A 434 -23.66 -13.94 21.05
CA SER A 434 -22.44 -13.17 20.73
C SER A 434 -21.79 -13.63 19.40
N PRO A 435 -22.55 -13.67 18.28
CA PRO A 435 -22.05 -14.19 17.02
C PRO A 435 -20.83 -13.40 16.52
N PRO A 436 -19.93 -14.04 15.73
CA PRO A 436 -18.82 -13.35 15.10
C PRO A 436 -19.35 -12.25 14.17
N ASP A 437 -18.65 -11.13 14.10
CA ASP A 437 -18.88 -10.17 13.04
C ASP A 437 -18.32 -10.69 11.69
N SER A 438 -18.63 -9.96 10.61
CA SER A 438 -18.16 -10.31 9.26
C SER A 438 -16.62 -10.46 9.21
N VAL A 439 -15.88 -9.57 9.87
CA VAL A 439 -14.41 -9.59 9.83
C VAL A 439 -13.84 -10.83 10.53
N THR A 440 -14.38 -11.17 11.70
CA THR A 440 -14.03 -12.36 12.48
C THR A 440 -14.35 -13.63 11.70
N TYR A 441 -15.55 -13.69 11.11
CA TYR A 441 -16.02 -14.85 10.36
C TYR A 441 -15.15 -15.07 9.11
N ASN A 442 -14.85 -14.00 8.36
CA ASN A 442 -13.94 -14.02 7.21
C ASN A 442 -12.52 -14.44 7.59
N PHE A 443 -12.02 -13.97 8.74
CA PHE A 443 -10.70 -14.38 9.26
C PHE A 443 -10.65 -15.88 9.56
N LEU A 444 -11.71 -16.43 10.17
CA LEU A 444 -11.83 -17.85 10.45
C LEU A 444 -11.94 -18.70 9.17
N ILE A 445 -12.79 -18.31 8.22
CA ILE A 445 -12.90 -18.96 6.90
C ILE A 445 -11.53 -19.01 6.21
N LYS A 446 -10.80 -17.89 6.19
CA LYS A 446 -9.46 -17.83 5.58
C LYS A 446 -8.47 -18.82 6.22
N HIS A 447 -8.52 -19.02 7.53
CA HIS A 447 -7.69 -20.01 8.22
C HIS A 447 -8.14 -21.45 7.89
N LEU A 448 -9.44 -21.72 7.89
CA LEU A 448 -10.01 -23.02 7.51
C LEU A 448 -9.63 -23.40 6.07
N CYS A 449 -9.69 -22.46 5.13
CA CYS A 449 -9.26 -22.65 3.74
C CYS A 449 -7.79 -23.05 3.58
N ARG A 450 -6.92 -22.72 4.55
CA ARG A 450 -5.49 -23.08 4.52
C ARG A 450 -5.22 -24.49 5.05
N THR A 451 -6.00 -24.95 6.02
CA THR A 451 -5.72 -26.17 6.79
C THR A 451 -6.65 -27.32 6.42
N ARG A 452 -7.91 -27.05 6.06
CA ARG A 452 -8.94 -28.06 5.82
C ARG A 452 -9.16 -28.35 4.35
N THR A 453 -9.92 -29.41 4.08
CA THR A 453 -10.44 -29.75 2.76
C THR A 453 -11.63 -28.85 2.42
N VAL A 454 -11.85 -28.61 1.12
CA VAL A 454 -12.96 -27.77 0.62
C VAL A 454 -14.31 -28.26 1.14
N SER A 455 -14.54 -29.58 1.16
CA SER A 455 -15.78 -30.18 1.69
C SER A 455 -16.00 -29.87 3.17
N SER A 456 -14.96 -29.89 3.99
CA SER A 456 -15.06 -29.56 5.42
C SER A 456 -15.36 -28.08 5.63
N VAL A 457 -14.76 -27.20 4.84
CA VAL A 457 -15.04 -25.75 4.89
C VAL A 457 -16.49 -25.47 4.48
N ASN A 458 -16.97 -26.08 3.40
CA ASN A 458 -18.37 -25.96 2.96
C ASN A 458 -19.35 -26.50 4.01
N GLY A 459 -19.02 -27.62 4.67
CA GLY A 459 -19.82 -28.16 5.77
C GLY A 459 -19.92 -27.18 6.94
N PHE A 460 -18.81 -26.56 7.33
CA PHE A 460 -18.79 -25.52 8.37
C PHE A 460 -19.63 -24.30 7.98
N ILE A 461 -19.51 -23.80 6.74
CA ILE A 461 -20.31 -22.64 6.29
C ILE A 461 -21.81 -22.97 6.28
N LYS A 462 -22.18 -24.17 5.81
CA LYS A 462 -23.57 -24.64 5.84
C LYS A 462 -24.11 -24.69 7.26
N GLU A 463 -23.33 -25.25 8.20
CA GLU A 463 -23.69 -25.30 9.61
C GLU A 463 -23.85 -23.89 10.23
N MET A 464 -22.92 -22.97 9.94
CA MET A 464 -23.01 -21.58 10.41
C MET A 464 -24.23 -20.85 9.87
N ARG A 465 -24.61 -21.12 8.63
CA ARG A 465 -25.82 -20.57 8.00
C ARG A 465 -27.10 -21.13 8.60
N GLU A 466 -27.21 -22.46 8.69
CA GLU A 466 -28.45 -23.15 9.05
C GLU A 466 -28.73 -23.15 10.56
N SER A 467 -27.70 -23.37 11.37
CA SER A 467 -27.84 -23.51 12.83
C SER A 467 -27.69 -22.20 13.59
N PHE A 468 -26.95 -21.22 13.04
CA PHE A 468 -26.56 -20.02 13.77
C PHE A 468 -26.93 -18.72 13.06
N ALA A 469 -27.57 -18.78 11.89
CA ALA A 469 -27.94 -17.62 11.06
C ALA A 469 -26.76 -16.69 10.70
N VAL A 470 -25.51 -17.19 10.77
CA VAL A 470 -24.31 -16.47 10.34
C VAL A 470 -24.10 -16.75 8.85
N LYS A 471 -24.45 -15.77 8.02
CA LYS A 471 -24.38 -15.90 6.56
C LYS A 471 -23.02 -15.45 6.03
N PRO A 472 -22.47 -16.11 5.00
CA PRO A 472 -21.32 -15.59 4.27
C PRO A 472 -21.68 -14.30 3.55
N ASP A 473 -20.71 -13.40 3.46
CA ASP A 473 -20.80 -12.15 2.70
C ASP A 473 -19.95 -12.22 1.41
N LEU A 474 -19.90 -11.10 0.67
CA LEU A 474 -19.08 -11.00 -0.55
C LEU A 474 -17.61 -11.36 -0.30
N VAL A 475 -17.05 -10.97 0.85
CA VAL A 475 -15.65 -11.24 1.21
C VAL A 475 -15.47 -12.74 1.53
N SER A 476 -16.44 -13.37 2.21
CA SER A 476 -16.45 -14.81 2.47
C SER A 476 -16.38 -15.59 1.16
N TYR A 477 -17.25 -15.26 0.20
CA TYR A 477 -17.26 -15.90 -1.11
C TYR A 477 -15.97 -15.66 -1.89
N THR A 478 -15.43 -14.45 -1.84
CA THR A 478 -14.15 -14.11 -2.50
C THR A 478 -13.00 -14.97 -1.96
N ILE A 479 -12.91 -15.13 -0.63
CA ILE A 479 -11.91 -15.99 0.02
C ILE A 479 -12.06 -17.45 -0.44
N LEU A 480 -13.29 -17.96 -0.51
CA LEU A 480 -13.57 -19.33 -0.92
C LEU A 480 -13.23 -19.56 -2.39
N ILE A 481 -13.65 -18.67 -3.28
CA ILE A 481 -13.38 -18.72 -4.72
C ILE A 481 -11.88 -18.68 -4.98
N ASP A 482 -11.15 -17.74 -4.37
CA ASP A 482 -9.68 -17.67 -4.50
C ASP A 482 -9.01 -18.96 -4.01
N ASN A 483 -9.45 -19.52 -2.87
CA ASN A 483 -8.90 -20.76 -2.36
C ASN A 483 -9.08 -21.94 -3.33
N VAL A 484 -10.30 -22.12 -3.88
CA VAL A 484 -10.58 -23.25 -4.79
C VAL A 484 -9.91 -23.05 -6.15
N CYS A 485 -9.78 -21.81 -6.64
CA CYS A 485 -9.02 -21.48 -7.84
C CYS A 485 -7.53 -21.81 -7.67
N ASN A 486 -6.93 -21.45 -6.53
CA ASN A 486 -5.53 -21.78 -6.22
C ASN A 486 -5.31 -23.30 -6.06
N ARG A 487 -6.33 -24.04 -5.64
CA ARG A 487 -6.33 -25.52 -5.59
C ARG A 487 -6.73 -26.18 -6.92
N LYS A 488 -6.90 -25.41 -8.01
CA LYS A 488 -7.29 -25.88 -9.35
C LYS A 488 -8.67 -26.56 -9.41
N ASN A 489 -9.55 -26.32 -8.44
CA ASN A 489 -10.92 -26.84 -8.44
C ASN A 489 -11.89 -25.81 -9.03
N LEU A 490 -11.88 -25.67 -10.35
CA LEU A 490 -12.67 -24.66 -11.05
C LEU A 490 -14.16 -24.98 -11.09
N ARG A 491 -14.54 -26.26 -11.00
CA ARG A 491 -15.95 -26.67 -10.87
C ARG A 491 -16.58 -26.05 -9.63
N GLU A 492 -15.85 -26.11 -8.51
CA GLU A 492 -16.30 -25.49 -7.27
C GLU A 492 -16.27 -23.97 -7.33
N ALA A 493 -15.28 -23.37 -8.00
CA ALA A 493 -15.23 -21.92 -8.20
C ALA A 493 -16.50 -21.40 -8.90
N THR A 494 -16.92 -22.05 -9.99
CA THR A 494 -18.13 -21.69 -10.73
C THR A 494 -19.40 -21.92 -9.90
N ARG A 495 -19.44 -22.99 -9.09
CA ARG A 495 -20.56 -23.25 -8.16
C ARG A 495 -20.66 -22.15 -7.09
N LEU A 496 -19.54 -21.73 -6.50
CA LEU A 496 -19.48 -20.66 -5.52
C LEU A 496 -19.84 -19.29 -6.12
N LEU A 497 -19.47 -19.05 -7.38
CA LEU A 497 -19.88 -17.85 -8.12
C LEU A 497 -21.40 -17.80 -8.31
N GLY A 498 -22.03 -18.94 -8.62
CA GLY A 498 -23.50 -19.06 -8.69
C GLY A 498 -24.16 -18.82 -7.33
N LEU A 499 -23.64 -19.44 -6.26
CA LEU A 499 -24.14 -19.22 -4.90
C LEU A 499 -24.02 -17.75 -4.44
N LEU A 500 -22.92 -17.09 -4.80
CA LEU A 500 -22.72 -15.66 -4.51
C LEU A 500 -23.88 -14.84 -5.11
N SER A 501 -24.26 -15.13 -6.37
CA SER A 501 -25.40 -14.46 -7.03
C SER A 501 -26.75 -14.84 -6.43
N GLU A 502 -26.98 -16.12 -6.09
CA GLU A 502 -28.21 -16.59 -5.45
C GLU A 502 -28.44 -15.95 -4.07
N ASP A 503 -27.36 -15.70 -3.32
CA ASP A 503 -27.40 -15.00 -2.04
C ASP A 503 -27.58 -13.47 -2.19
N GLY A 504 -27.73 -12.96 -3.41
CA GLY A 504 -28.03 -11.56 -3.69
C GLY A 504 -26.80 -10.65 -3.83
N PHE A 505 -25.58 -11.22 -3.86
CA PHE A 505 -24.37 -10.45 -4.13
C PHE A 505 -24.12 -10.36 -5.64
N LYS A 506 -23.56 -9.23 -6.09
CA LYS A 506 -23.07 -9.09 -7.46
C LYS A 506 -21.57 -9.35 -7.47
N PRO A 507 -21.05 -10.31 -8.27
CA PRO A 507 -19.62 -10.46 -8.42
C PRO A 507 -19.03 -9.16 -8.98
N ASP A 508 -17.97 -8.67 -8.35
CA ASP A 508 -17.23 -7.52 -8.85
C ASP A 508 -16.13 -7.95 -9.84
N CYS A 509 -15.44 -6.97 -10.42
CA CYS A 509 -14.32 -7.21 -11.33
C CYS A 509 -13.23 -8.09 -10.68
N TYR A 510 -13.00 -7.93 -9.38
CA TYR A 510 -11.98 -8.69 -8.65
C TYR A 510 -12.31 -10.19 -8.59
N VAL A 511 -13.55 -10.56 -8.26
CA VAL A 511 -14.01 -11.96 -8.25
C VAL A 511 -13.88 -12.59 -9.65
N TYR A 512 -14.28 -11.86 -10.70
CA TYR A 512 -14.13 -12.34 -12.08
C TYR A 512 -12.67 -12.57 -12.46
N ASN A 513 -11.77 -11.65 -12.09
CA ASN A 513 -10.34 -11.77 -12.33
C ASN A 513 -9.72 -13.00 -11.62
N ILE A 514 -10.18 -13.33 -10.40
CA ILE A 514 -9.76 -14.54 -9.68
C ILE A 514 -10.14 -15.81 -10.46
N VAL A 515 -11.40 -15.91 -10.90
CA VAL A 515 -11.90 -17.08 -11.64
C VAL A 515 -11.14 -17.22 -12.98
N MET A 516 -10.99 -16.12 -13.72
CA MET A 516 -10.20 -16.09 -14.97
C MET A 516 -8.77 -16.56 -14.75
N LYS A 517 -8.09 -16.05 -13.70
CA LYS A 517 -6.74 -16.49 -13.33
C LYS A 517 -6.68 -17.99 -13.03
N GLY A 518 -7.71 -18.54 -12.37
CA GLY A 518 -7.89 -19.98 -12.18
C GLY A 518 -7.80 -20.77 -13.49
N TYR A 519 -8.60 -20.38 -14.49
CA TYR A 519 -8.58 -20.99 -15.82
C TYR A 519 -7.25 -20.76 -16.57
N CYS A 520 -6.61 -19.60 -16.40
CA CYS A 520 -5.28 -19.31 -16.95
C CYS A 520 -4.20 -20.26 -16.41
N MET A 521 -4.27 -20.63 -15.12
CA MET A 521 -3.32 -21.56 -14.52
C MET A 521 -3.39 -22.96 -15.16
N LEU A 522 -4.58 -23.37 -15.61
CA LEU A 522 -4.82 -24.64 -16.31
C LEU A 522 -4.69 -24.56 -17.83
N SER A 523 -4.31 -23.39 -18.38
CA SER A 523 -4.22 -23.15 -19.83
C SER A 523 -5.56 -23.36 -20.57
N GLN A 524 -6.68 -23.15 -19.89
CA GLN A 524 -8.03 -23.31 -20.45
C GLN A 524 -8.55 -21.99 -21.03
N GLY A 525 -7.99 -21.57 -22.17
CA GLY A 525 -8.29 -20.25 -22.77
C GLY A 525 -9.75 -20.05 -23.19
N SER A 526 -10.48 -21.11 -23.55
CA SER A 526 -11.92 -21.03 -23.89
C SER A 526 -12.77 -20.61 -22.71
N GLU A 527 -12.46 -21.15 -21.54
CA GLU A 527 -13.17 -20.82 -20.31
C GLU A 527 -12.85 -19.40 -19.85
N VAL A 528 -11.60 -18.93 -20.02
CA VAL A 528 -11.24 -17.53 -19.75
C VAL A 528 -12.11 -16.56 -20.56
N LEU A 529 -12.34 -16.86 -21.85
CA LEU A 529 -13.24 -16.05 -22.69
C LEU A 529 -14.70 -16.14 -22.28
N TRP A 530 -15.16 -17.32 -21.87
CA TRP A 530 -16.52 -17.50 -21.37
C TRP A 530 -16.75 -16.65 -20.12
N VAL A 531 -15.82 -16.69 -19.15
CA VAL A 531 -15.89 -15.87 -17.93
C VAL A 531 -15.86 -14.38 -18.27
N TYR A 532 -14.99 -13.93 -19.19
CA TYR A 532 -14.96 -12.54 -19.66
C TYR A 532 -16.28 -12.10 -20.31
N LYS A 533 -16.89 -12.95 -21.15
CA LYS A 533 -18.19 -12.64 -21.78
C LYS A 533 -19.28 -12.51 -20.72
N LYS A 534 -19.34 -13.47 -19.78
CA LYS A 534 -20.28 -13.44 -18.66
C LYS A 534 -20.14 -12.17 -17.82
N MET A 535 -18.90 -11.76 -17.51
CA MET A 535 -18.59 -10.51 -16.80
C MET A 535 -19.20 -9.29 -17.52
N LYS A 536 -19.06 -9.19 -18.85
CA LYS A 536 -19.66 -8.09 -19.62
C LYS A 536 -21.19 -8.18 -19.70
N GLU A 537 -21.75 -9.39 -19.85
CA GLU A 537 -23.20 -9.62 -19.88
C GLU A 537 -23.87 -9.22 -18.56
N GLU A 538 -23.17 -9.38 -17.43
CA GLU A 538 -23.61 -8.94 -16.11
C GLU A 538 -23.33 -7.45 -15.82
N GLY A 539 -22.79 -6.71 -16.79
CA GLY A 539 -22.53 -5.26 -16.68
C GLY A 539 -21.34 -4.90 -15.79
N VAL A 540 -20.40 -5.83 -15.60
CA VAL A 540 -19.15 -5.57 -14.85
C VAL A 540 -18.08 -5.11 -15.83
N GLU A 541 -17.58 -3.88 -15.65
CA GLU A 541 -16.59 -3.29 -16.54
C GLU A 541 -15.20 -3.92 -16.37
N PRO A 542 -14.56 -4.41 -17.45
CA PRO A 542 -13.19 -4.92 -17.43
C PRO A 542 -12.16 -3.86 -17.03
N ASP A 543 -11.25 -4.21 -16.13
CA ASP A 543 -10.13 -3.35 -15.75
C ASP A 543 -8.80 -3.80 -16.41
N MET A 544 -7.71 -3.10 -16.10
CA MET A 544 -6.36 -3.45 -16.56
C MET A 544 -5.98 -4.89 -16.18
N VAL A 545 -6.34 -5.34 -14.98
CA VAL A 545 -6.05 -6.69 -14.50
C VAL A 545 -6.82 -7.73 -15.31
N THR A 546 -8.06 -7.43 -15.71
CA THR A 546 -8.89 -8.28 -16.58
C THR A 546 -8.21 -8.50 -17.92
N TYR A 547 -7.82 -7.43 -18.61
CA TYR A 547 -7.16 -7.54 -19.92
C TYR A 547 -5.80 -8.22 -19.83
N ASN A 548 -4.98 -7.89 -18.82
CA ASN A 548 -3.70 -8.55 -18.59
C ASN A 548 -3.90 -10.05 -18.35
N THR A 549 -4.87 -10.43 -17.52
CA THR A 549 -5.20 -11.84 -17.23
C THR A 549 -5.72 -12.56 -18.47
N LEU A 550 -6.57 -11.91 -19.25
CA LEU A 550 -7.14 -12.44 -20.50
C LEU A 550 -6.06 -12.70 -21.55
N ILE A 551 -5.19 -11.70 -21.80
CA ILE A 551 -4.08 -11.79 -22.75
C ILE A 551 -3.09 -12.87 -22.30
N PHE A 552 -2.74 -12.91 -21.01
CA PHE A 552 -1.89 -13.96 -20.45
C PHE A 552 -2.49 -15.36 -20.63
N GLY A 553 -3.76 -15.54 -20.25
CA GLY A 553 -4.46 -16.82 -20.34
C GLY A 553 -4.54 -17.36 -21.76
N LEU A 554 -4.95 -16.50 -22.69
CA LEU A 554 -5.04 -16.83 -24.12
C LEU A 554 -3.67 -17.18 -24.69
N SER A 555 -2.65 -16.36 -24.42
CA SER A 555 -1.28 -16.59 -24.89
C SER A 555 -0.72 -17.91 -24.34
N LYS A 556 -0.97 -18.20 -23.07
CA LYS A 556 -0.53 -19.45 -22.43
C LYS A 556 -1.23 -20.69 -23.00
N SER A 557 -2.48 -20.55 -23.44
CA SER A 557 -3.26 -21.61 -24.08
C SER A 557 -2.94 -21.82 -25.58
N GLY A 558 -2.04 -21.02 -26.16
CA GLY A 558 -1.75 -21.08 -27.60
C GLY A 558 -2.88 -20.47 -28.46
N ARG A 559 -3.50 -19.40 -27.95
CA ARG A 559 -4.52 -18.59 -28.66
C ARG A 559 -4.05 -17.13 -28.81
N ALA A 560 -2.78 -16.93 -29.18
CA ALA A 560 -2.10 -15.65 -29.30
C ALA A 560 -2.78 -14.71 -30.32
N LYS A 561 -3.41 -15.24 -31.37
CA LYS A 561 -4.21 -14.43 -32.31
C LYS A 561 -5.36 -13.71 -31.60
N GLU A 562 -6.04 -14.37 -30.67
CA GLU A 562 -7.13 -13.77 -29.90
C GLU A 562 -6.58 -12.85 -28.82
N ALA A 563 -5.48 -13.26 -28.16
CA ALA A 563 -4.78 -12.40 -27.22
C ALA A 563 -4.34 -11.06 -27.86
N ARG A 564 -3.86 -11.08 -29.11
CA ARG A 564 -3.52 -9.88 -29.89
C ARG A 564 -4.74 -8.98 -30.14
N LYS A 565 -5.93 -9.55 -30.38
CA LYS A 565 -7.17 -8.75 -30.50
C LYS A 565 -7.46 -8.01 -29.20
N PHE A 566 -7.32 -8.69 -28.05
CA PHE A 566 -7.54 -8.06 -26.75
C PHE A 566 -6.48 -7.02 -26.37
N LEU A 567 -5.26 -7.11 -26.91
CA LEU A 567 -4.27 -6.03 -26.81
C LEU A 567 -4.76 -4.75 -27.52
N GLY A 568 -5.40 -4.90 -28.69
CA GLY A 568 -6.03 -3.79 -29.41
C GLY A 568 -7.20 -3.18 -28.64
N VAL A 569 -8.12 -4.04 -28.15
CA VAL A 569 -9.26 -3.60 -27.32
C VAL A 569 -8.80 -2.87 -26.06
N MET A 570 -7.74 -3.37 -25.40
CA MET A 570 -7.15 -2.70 -24.23
C MET A 570 -6.70 -1.28 -24.57
N ALA A 571 -6.04 -1.09 -25.72
CA ALA A 571 -5.61 0.23 -26.18
C ALA A 571 -6.79 1.15 -26.56
N GLU A 572 -7.84 0.62 -27.19
CA GLU A 572 -9.06 1.36 -27.53
C GLU A 572 -9.79 1.87 -26.27
N MET A 573 -9.72 1.12 -25.17
CA MET A 573 -10.27 1.51 -23.87
C MET A 573 -9.40 2.54 -23.12
N GLY A 574 -8.32 3.04 -23.74
CA GLY A 574 -7.39 3.98 -23.13
C GLY A 574 -6.47 3.35 -22.07
N LEU A 575 -6.45 2.01 -21.96
CA LEU A 575 -5.57 1.29 -21.05
C LEU A 575 -4.23 1.03 -21.74
N SER A 576 -3.13 1.35 -21.06
CA SER A 576 -1.78 1.13 -21.59
C SER A 576 -1.28 -0.27 -21.23
N PRO A 577 -0.97 -1.14 -22.22
CA PRO A 577 -0.37 -2.43 -21.93
C PRO A 577 0.99 -2.27 -21.27
N ASP A 578 1.26 -3.09 -20.26
CA ASP A 578 2.56 -3.14 -19.60
C ASP A 578 3.47 -4.20 -20.25
N GLU A 579 4.70 -4.23 -19.75
CA GLU A 579 5.72 -5.18 -20.15
C GLU A 579 5.31 -6.65 -19.98
N VAL A 580 4.57 -6.98 -18.92
CA VAL A 580 4.13 -8.35 -18.65
C VAL A 580 3.14 -8.78 -19.72
N THR A 581 2.26 -7.89 -20.14
CA THR A 581 1.27 -8.14 -21.20
C THR A 581 1.93 -8.38 -22.55
N TYR A 582 2.86 -7.52 -22.97
CA TYR A 582 3.62 -7.70 -24.20
C TYR A 582 4.44 -9.00 -24.19
N THR A 583 5.20 -9.24 -23.12
CA THR A 583 6.05 -10.43 -22.98
C THR A 583 5.23 -11.72 -22.99
N SER A 584 4.05 -11.72 -22.36
CA SER A 584 3.14 -12.87 -22.34
C SER A 584 2.62 -13.19 -23.75
N LEU A 585 2.25 -12.17 -24.51
CA LEU A 585 1.80 -12.32 -25.89
C LEU A 585 2.93 -12.83 -26.80
N MET A 586 4.13 -12.27 -26.70
CA MET A 586 5.31 -12.74 -27.43
C MET A 586 5.60 -14.21 -27.15
N ASN A 587 5.55 -14.63 -25.88
CA ASN A 587 5.72 -16.04 -25.51
C ASN A 587 4.66 -16.93 -26.17
N GLY A 588 3.39 -16.51 -26.17
CA GLY A 588 2.31 -17.20 -26.87
C GLY A 588 2.57 -17.33 -28.38
N MET A 589 2.96 -16.23 -29.03
CA MET A 589 3.30 -16.21 -30.46
C MET A 589 4.48 -17.13 -30.79
N CYS A 590 5.54 -17.13 -29.97
CA CYS A 590 6.66 -18.04 -30.14
C CYS A 590 6.25 -19.52 -30.01
N ARG A 591 5.34 -19.85 -29.09
CA ARG A 591 4.83 -21.23 -28.91
C ARG A 591 3.97 -21.71 -30.07
N GLU A 592 3.28 -20.80 -30.75
CA GLU A 592 2.53 -21.08 -31.99
C GLU A 592 3.42 -21.15 -33.24
N GLY A 593 4.73 -20.91 -33.10
CA GLY A 593 5.67 -20.89 -34.22
C GLY A 593 5.74 -19.54 -34.95
N ASN A 594 5.01 -18.51 -34.51
CA ASN A 594 5.11 -17.16 -35.05
C ASN A 594 6.16 -16.30 -34.32
N ALA A 595 7.40 -16.78 -34.29
CA ALA A 595 8.49 -16.07 -33.63
C ALA A 595 8.90 -14.78 -34.36
N SER A 596 8.71 -14.69 -35.68
CA SER A 596 8.93 -13.44 -36.43
C SER A 596 7.94 -12.34 -36.02
N GLY A 597 6.65 -12.64 -35.95
CA GLY A 597 5.66 -11.66 -35.46
C GLY A 597 5.84 -11.28 -33.99
N ALA A 598 6.52 -12.11 -33.19
CA ALA A 598 6.89 -11.76 -31.82
C ALA A 598 7.99 -10.70 -31.77
N LEU A 599 8.90 -10.65 -32.76
CA LEU A 599 9.87 -9.56 -32.92
C LEU A 599 9.21 -8.27 -33.40
N GLU A 600 8.27 -8.34 -34.35
CA GLU A 600 7.48 -7.16 -34.75
C GLU A 600 6.72 -6.56 -33.55
N LEU A 601 6.24 -7.43 -32.64
CA LEU A 601 5.61 -6.99 -31.41
C LEU A 601 6.59 -6.30 -30.43
N LEU A 602 7.88 -6.65 -30.48
CA LEU A 602 8.92 -6.00 -29.67
C LEU A 602 9.13 -4.56 -30.16
N GLU A 603 9.21 -4.38 -31.48
CA GLU A 603 9.30 -3.06 -32.10
C GLU A 603 8.05 -2.21 -31.76
N GLU A 604 6.85 -2.81 -31.79
CA GLU A 604 5.60 -2.14 -31.39
C GLU A 604 5.63 -1.71 -29.90
N MET A 605 6.13 -2.60 -29.02
CA MET A 605 6.28 -2.34 -27.58
C MET A 605 7.19 -1.14 -27.34
N GLU A 606 8.35 -1.10 -28.01
CA GLU A 606 9.31 0.01 -27.93
C GLU A 606 8.75 1.32 -28.51
N ALA A 607 8.08 1.26 -29.67
CA ALA A 607 7.47 2.42 -30.32
C ALA A 607 6.37 3.07 -29.48
N LYS A 608 5.66 2.28 -28.65
CA LYS A 608 4.67 2.76 -27.69
C LYS A 608 5.27 3.22 -26.36
N GLY A 609 6.60 3.24 -26.25
CA GLY A 609 7.32 3.70 -25.06
C GLY A 609 7.33 2.70 -23.91
N CYS A 610 6.97 1.43 -24.16
CA CYS A 610 7.09 0.35 -23.18
C CYS A 610 8.49 -0.28 -23.34
N SER A 611 9.37 -0.11 -22.37
CA SER A 611 10.75 -0.62 -22.48
C SER A 611 10.82 -2.13 -22.17
N PRO A 612 11.42 -2.96 -23.05
CA PRO A 612 11.62 -4.37 -22.79
C PRO A 612 12.58 -4.64 -21.62
N ASN A 613 12.32 -5.68 -20.82
CA ASN A 613 13.23 -6.16 -19.79
C ASN A 613 13.94 -7.46 -20.18
N SER A 614 14.75 -7.94 -19.23
CA SER A 614 15.41 -9.24 -19.28
C SER A 614 14.46 -10.38 -19.65
N CYS A 615 13.28 -10.47 -19.05
CA CYS A 615 12.32 -11.53 -19.35
C CYS A 615 11.83 -11.47 -20.80
N THR A 616 11.59 -10.28 -21.35
CA THR A 616 11.18 -10.07 -22.75
C THR A 616 12.24 -10.61 -23.72
N TYR A 617 13.50 -10.16 -23.57
CA TYR A 617 14.59 -10.60 -24.44
C TYR A 617 14.88 -12.10 -24.31
N ASN A 618 14.89 -12.64 -23.09
CA ASN A 618 15.10 -14.07 -22.88
C ASN A 618 13.96 -14.94 -23.46
N THR A 619 12.71 -14.47 -23.37
CA THR A 619 11.55 -15.11 -23.97
C THR A 619 11.69 -15.20 -25.48
N LEU A 620 12.05 -14.09 -26.13
CA LEU A 620 12.25 -14.03 -27.58
C LEU A 620 13.44 -14.86 -28.04
N LEU A 621 14.58 -14.77 -27.33
CA LEU A 621 15.77 -15.57 -27.65
C LEU A 621 15.46 -17.07 -27.62
N HIS A 622 14.80 -17.52 -26.56
CA HIS A 622 14.36 -18.91 -26.43
C HIS A 622 13.37 -19.29 -27.56
N GLY A 623 12.42 -18.41 -27.88
CA GLY A 623 11.43 -18.60 -28.95
C GLY A 623 12.06 -18.72 -30.35
N LEU A 624 12.97 -17.82 -30.71
CA LEU A 624 13.69 -17.81 -31.99
C LEU A 624 14.54 -19.07 -32.17
N CYS A 625 15.21 -19.50 -31.11
CA CYS A 625 15.98 -20.75 -31.11
C CYS A 625 15.08 -21.97 -31.38
N LYS A 626 13.91 -22.05 -30.74
CA LYS A 626 12.95 -23.13 -30.98
C LYS A 626 12.35 -23.09 -32.39
N ALA A 627 12.16 -21.89 -32.94
CA ALA A 627 11.70 -21.68 -34.31
C ALA A 627 12.81 -21.93 -35.36
N LYS A 628 14.02 -22.33 -34.96
CA LYS A 628 15.20 -22.52 -35.82
C LYS A 628 15.63 -21.26 -36.60
N LEU A 629 15.30 -20.07 -36.08
CA LEU A 629 15.67 -18.78 -36.66
C LEU A 629 17.00 -18.28 -36.07
N LEU A 630 18.09 -18.99 -36.36
CA LEU A 630 19.39 -18.75 -35.71
C LEU A 630 19.95 -17.35 -36.00
N GLY A 631 19.83 -16.84 -37.22
CA GLY A 631 20.33 -15.49 -37.57
C GLY A 631 19.72 -14.40 -36.68
N LYS A 632 18.39 -14.37 -36.60
CA LYS A 632 17.65 -13.45 -35.73
C LYS A 632 17.96 -13.66 -34.24
N ALA A 633 18.18 -14.89 -33.80
CA ALA A 633 18.55 -15.18 -32.41
C ALA A 633 19.92 -14.57 -32.05
N ILE A 634 20.87 -14.58 -32.99
CA ILE A 634 22.20 -14.00 -32.80
C ILE A 634 22.15 -12.47 -32.82
N GLU A 635 21.37 -11.90 -33.73
CA GLU A 635 21.11 -10.44 -33.75
C GLU A 635 20.53 -9.98 -32.40
N LEU A 636 19.49 -10.68 -31.90
CA LEU A 636 18.88 -10.38 -30.62
C LEU A 636 19.87 -10.55 -29.45
N TYR A 637 20.70 -11.60 -29.49
CA TYR A 637 21.75 -11.79 -28.49
C TYR A 637 22.79 -10.67 -28.50
N GLY A 638 23.14 -10.15 -29.69
CA GLY A 638 24.00 -8.98 -29.83
C GLY A 638 23.42 -7.74 -29.13
N VAL A 639 22.12 -7.49 -29.31
CA VAL A 639 21.38 -6.42 -28.60
C VAL A 639 21.40 -6.65 -27.08
N MET A 640 21.15 -7.89 -26.64
CA MET A 640 21.22 -8.25 -25.22
C MET A 640 22.60 -7.98 -24.61
N LYS A 641 23.67 -8.35 -25.33
CA LYS A 641 25.06 -8.14 -24.88
C LYS A 641 25.42 -6.66 -24.81
N ALA A 642 25.03 -5.87 -25.83
CA ALA A 642 25.27 -4.44 -25.84
C ALA A 642 24.52 -3.70 -24.72
N GLY A 643 23.35 -4.19 -24.32
CA GLY A 643 22.54 -3.64 -23.24
C GLY A 643 22.80 -4.21 -21.84
N ASP A 644 23.85 -5.03 -21.64
CA ASP A 644 24.14 -5.75 -20.39
C ASP A 644 22.94 -6.55 -19.84
N VAL A 645 22.14 -7.13 -20.75
CA VAL A 645 20.96 -7.92 -20.39
C VAL A 645 21.39 -9.32 -20.01
N LYS A 646 20.97 -9.75 -18.81
CA LYS A 646 21.32 -11.07 -18.27
C LYS A 646 20.58 -12.20 -18.98
N LEU A 647 21.29 -13.30 -19.20
CA LEU A 647 20.70 -14.54 -19.70
C LEU A 647 20.04 -15.34 -18.56
N GLU A 648 18.87 -15.91 -18.85
CA GLU A 648 18.21 -16.88 -18.00
C GLU A 648 18.63 -18.32 -18.35
N THR A 649 18.54 -19.25 -17.40
CA THR A 649 18.98 -20.64 -17.59
C THR A 649 18.34 -21.31 -18.81
N GLY A 650 17.05 -21.05 -19.04
CA GLY A 650 16.29 -21.67 -20.13
C GLY A 650 16.67 -21.16 -21.52
N SER A 651 16.82 -19.86 -21.68
CA SER A 651 17.23 -19.22 -22.94
C SER A 651 18.70 -19.54 -23.24
N TYR A 652 19.60 -19.44 -22.26
CA TYR A 652 21.01 -19.81 -22.36
C TYR A 652 21.19 -21.25 -22.87
N GLY A 653 20.60 -22.23 -22.18
CA GLY A 653 20.74 -23.64 -22.58
C GLY A 653 20.14 -23.94 -23.96
N THR A 654 19.07 -23.24 -24.33
CA THR A 654 18.44 -23.41 -25.65
C THR A 654 19.26 -22.76 -26.76
N PHE A 655 19.85 -21.60 -26.49
CA PHE A 655 20.69 -20.88 -27.45
C PHE A 655 22.00 -21.62 -27.71
N LEU A 656 22.70 -22.06 -26.65
CA LEU A 656 23.89 -22.93 -26.78
C LEU A 656 23.61 -24.18 -27.60
N ARG A 657 22.49 -24.86 -27.33
CA ARG A 657 22.11 -26.05 -28.10
C ARG A 657 21.89 -25.74 -29.57
N THR A 658 21.28 -24.59 -29.88
CA THR A 658 21.05 -24.15 -31.27
C THR A 658 22.37 -23.84 -31.97
N LEU A 659 23.29 -23.12 -31.32
CA LEU A 659 24.62 -22.81 -31.86
C LEU A 659 25.43 -24.09 -32.14
N CYS A 660 25.51 -24.99 -31.16
CA CYS A 660 26.21 -26.26 -31.28
C CYS A 660 25.66 -27.14 -32.40
N ARG A 661 24.33 -27.20 -32.56
CA ARG A 661 23.69 -27.94 -33.65
C ARG A 661 24.08 -27.41 -35.04
N ASN A 662 24.20 -26.09 -35.15
CA ASN A 662 24.60 -25.44 -36.40
C ASN A 662 26.14 -25.38 -36.58
N GLY A 663 26.91 -26.14 -35.78
CA GLY A 663 28.37 -26.18 -35.88
C GLY A 663 29.10 -24.94 -35.36
N ARG A 664 28.38 -23.96 -34.80
CA ARG A 664 28.93 -22.68 -34.30
C ARG A 664 29.43 -22.82 -32.86
N VAL A 665 30.35 -23.75 -32.64
CA VAL A 665 30.86 -24.09 -31.30
C VAL A 665 31.68 -22.95 -30.68
N ALA A 666 32.42 -22.19 -31.49
CA ALA A 666 33.19 -21.03 -30.99
C ALA A 666 32.27 -19.98 -30.32
N GLU A 667 31.18 -19.60 -30.97
CA GLU A 667 30.20 -18.68 -30.40
C GLU A 667 29.48 -19.25 -29.18
N ALA A 668 29.32 -20.58 -29.10
CA ALA A 668 28.79 -21.21 -27.89
C ALA A 668 29.71 -21.01 -26.68
N TYR A 669 31.04 -20.97 -26.87
CA TYR A 669 31.97 -20.60 -25.82
C TYR A 669 31.89 -19.11 -25.47
N GLU A 670 31.77 -18.22 -26.47
CA GLU A 670 31.59 -16.78 -26.21
C GLU A 670 30.33 -16.48 -25.38
N VAL A 671 29.24 -17.21 -25.64
CA VAL A 671 28.00 -17.10 -24.86
C VAL A 671 28.18 -17.62 -23.44
N PHE A 672 28.99 -18.66 -23.24
CA PHE A 672 29.35 -19.15 -21.90
C PHE A 672 30.18 -18.12 -21.13
N ASP A 673 31.22 -17.56 -21.76
CA ASP A 673 32.08 -16.54 -21.15
C ASP A 673 31.23 -15.34 -20.71
N TYR A 674 30.38 -14.82 -21.61
CA TYR A 674 29.44 -13.76 -21.26
C TYR A 674 28.51 -14.14 -20.10
N ALA A 675 27.96 -15.36 -20.08
CA ALA A 675 27.04 -15.79 -19.02
C ALA A 675 27.69 -15.82 -17.62
N VAL A 676 28.99 -16.14 -17.57
CA VAL A 676 29.80 -16.12 -16.34
C VAL A 676 30.20 -14.69 -15.98
N GLU A 677 30.75 -13.93 -16.91
CA GLU A 677 31.25 -12.56 -16.71
C GLU A 677 30.14 -11.59 -16.26
N SER A 678 28.98 -11.63 -16.93
CA SER A 678 27.80 -10.82 -16.57
C SER A 678 27.09 -11.29 -15.29
N LYS A 679 27.54 -12.41 -14.70
CA LYS A 679 26.84 -13.09 -13.59
C LYS A 679 25.37 -13.34 -13.93
N SER A 680 25.11 -13.72 -15.17
CA SER A 680 23.80 -14.16 -15.65
C SER A 680 23.40 -15.47 -14.97
N LEU A 681 24.38 -16.37 -14.84
CA LEU A 681 24.20 -17.68 -14.22
C LEU A 681 25.29 -17.92 -13.17
N LYS A 682 25.04 -18.85 -12.24
CA LYS A 682 26.11 -19.38 -11.38
C LYS A 682 27.05 -20.22 -12.25
N ASP A 683 28.36 -20.10 -12.04
CA ASP A 683 29.41 -20.78 -12.81
C ASP A 683 29.14 -22.28 -12.99
N VAL A 684 28.73 -22.95 -11.91
CA VAL A 684 28.38 -24.38 -11.92
C VAL A 684 27.25 -24.68 -12.90
N VAL A 685 26.22 -23.83 -12.97
CA VAL A 685 25.06 -24.01 -13.86
C VAL A 685 25.46 -23.72 -15.31
N ALA A 686 26.23 -22.65 -15.54
CA ALA A 686 26.73 -22.30 -16.87
C ALA A 686 27.60 -23.42 -17.46
N TYR A 687 28.57 -23.91 -16.67
CA TYR A 687 29.51 -24.95 -17.06
C TYR A 687 28.82 -26.29 -17.28
N SER A 688 28.03 -26.77 -16.31
CA SER A 688 27.34 -28.07 -16.42
C SER A 688 26.38 -28.12 -17.62
N THR A 689 25.73 -27.01 -17.95
CA THR A 689 24.86 -26.90 -19.13
C THR A 689 25.68 -26.98 -20.42
N LEU A 690 26.78 -26.23 -20.53
CA LEU A 690 27.65 -26.26 -21.72
C LEU A 690 28.26 -27.65 -21.91
N GLU A 691 28.82 -28.23 -20.85
CA GLU A 691 29.44 -29.57 -20.87
C GLU A 691 28.43 -30.63 -21.32
N SER A 692 27.21 -30.59 -20.79
CA SER A 692 26.13 -31.51 -21.18
C SER A 692 25.80 -31.41 -22.67
N ILE A 693 25.71 -30.18 -23.21
CA ILE A 693 25.40 -29.93 -24.63
C ILE A 693 26.55 -30.39 -25.54
N LEU A 694 27.81 -30.15 -25.15
CA LEU A 694 28.97 -30.59 -25.92
C LEU A 694 29.14 -32.11 -25.92
N LYS A 695 28.91 -32.78 -24.78
CA LYS A 695 28.87 -34.25 -24.71
C LYS A 695 27.78 -34.82 -25.61
N TRP A 696 26.59 -34.21 -25.61
CA TRP A 696 25.51 -34.57 -26.52
C TRP A 696 25.92 -34.40 -27.99
N LEU A 697 26.55 -33.27 -28.34
CA LEU A 697 27.02 -32.99 -29.70
C LEU A 697 28.06 -34.02 -30.17
N LYS A 698 29.03 -34.36 -29.31
CA LYS A 698 30.06 -35.38 -29.60
C LYS A 698 29.41 -36.73 -29.91
N LYS A 699 28.50 -37.18 -29.05
CA LYS A 699 27.77 -38.45 -29.23
C LYS A 699 26.92 -38.43 -30.52
N ALA A 700 26.25 -37.32 -30.82
CA ALA A 700 25.45 -37.19 -32.04
C ALA A 700 26.31 -37.32 -33.31
N LYS A 701 27.51 -36.72 -33.31
CA LYS A 701 28.49 -36.88 -34.40
C LYS A 701 29.01 -38.31 -34.53
N GLU A 702 29.35 -38.96 -33.42
CA GLU A 702 29.81 -40.36 -33.40
C GLU A 702 28.76 -41.34 -33.93
N GLN A 703 27.47 -41.03 -33.74
CA GLN A 703 26.34 -41.84 -34.21
C GLN A 703 25.93 -41.58 -35.67
N GLY A 704 26.64 -40.70 -36.39
CA GLY A 704 26.34 -40.36 -37.79
C GLY A 704 24.98 -39.67 -37.97
N LEU A 705 24.40 -39.11 -36.90
CA LEU A 705 23.16 -38.34 -37.01
C LEU A 705 23.47 -37.03 -37.72
N ALA A 706 22.64 -36.65 -38.71
CA ALA A 706 22.66 -35.29 -39.23
C ALA A 706 22.30 -34.34 -38.08
N VAL A 707 23.29 -33.57 -37.62
CA VAL A 707 23.19 -32.65 -36.48
C VAL A 707 22.57 -31.33 -36.90
#